data_AF-A0AAE0IC69-F1
#
_entry.id   AF-A0AAE0IC69-F1
#
_cell.length_a   1.000
_cell.length_b   1.000
_cell.length_c   1.000
_cell.angle_alpha   90.00
_cell.angle_beta   90.00
_cell.angle_gamma   90.00
#
_symmetry.space_group_name_H-M   'P 1'
#
loop_
_entity.id
_entity.type
_entity.pdbx_description
1 polymer ?
#
loop_
_entity_poly.entity_id
_entity_poly.type
_entity_poly.pdbx_seq_one_letter_code
_entity_poly.pdbx_strand_id
1 'polypeptide(L)'
;MASQYDAKATDPALLERSSEIKSYTTSRATYPGLRVFYRRHQQADQLPKTPAPIPLLVFVHGLGGSVAQFHPLLSSLTPIASCLAIDLPGCGVSEFAPRDWAAYSTDALVELLETVIEEYREAGEGQGVVLFGHSMGTCLAALLANPRLPPRTQLSKHVVGLVAICPSSGPPSEKQVNKFRKLLWIPGWIFDLWRAWDRRGGPDSASVRRFVGPDADAEAKRLQDLYNNQSRTPVWRRMAWGCLPEEYRDGVPRGGLPTQDTWAGLDIPVFLVGGEDDHVTPANEVEKIAACLRTGKPVAASDSDQVEGEPTEDPTTPNDEQSTAGSIPPLPAHPEKAVKSVILPKPATHALLYTPSTARILAGLISDFLVVHVTGRLALGWQLQYLSQEGKWDVKNLEKWQKVAPVSDPIGSVFRAIKTLREVDETHSPREFVQNWGATIKDVIDISHDNPVYDPQGLKDGGVRYHKFPTVSKVPPTDTEIKGFIDLVDKIRADQKARAAAEGWADDYVVGVHCHYGFNRTGFFIVCYLVERCGYNALDAINHFAKARPNGIKHAHFRDRLYAPAEQTPLLADDRPRSVRSDDDDDNQDHSRGTPLISSRVRETAIFIWALLATAAVVVLGVIVQHNNVSQPPPRQPTTQPLPHPPPTTNTSGGKRNLVFMVSDGMGPASLSLTRSFRQLTECLPIDDTLTLDKHFWGTSRTRSTSSLVTDSAAGATAFSCGRKSYNGAISMLPDHTPCGTVLEAAKRAGYTTGLVVTTDITDATPACFASHVDLRMQNDEIALQEVGEGVLGRVVDLMLGGGRCHFLPNTAEGSCRLDGVDVVKVAREKHGWAYADDRSGFDALSLGKNVSLPLLGLFAGGDVPFEIDRCNMADVYPSLSEMAITALTALEEATRDSEKGFFLMIEGSRIDHAGHINDPAAQVREVLEYDKTFRAVLEFLDKSDAEGVLVATSDHETGGLSTAWQARSGELPVYNWHPAVLAQANASSEYLARLLHEHIVSNPESSQEDLIDWINSALVVERLGIKDALELELNALATNPDAAITLFAHMVSMRARVGWSTHGHSAVDVNIYSSGGGGADVIRGNVENTQIGEFLRAYLNLDDEVEEITQELREGLGREKGVKKDWVDVPAVTDILESVHPLEWFREVQV
;
A
#
# COMPACT_ATOMS: atom_id res chain seq x y z
N MET A 1 -26.54 3.08 -5.78
CA MET A 1 -25.14 3.09 -5.33
C MET A 1 -25.08 2.58 -3.90
N ALA A 2 -24.21 1.61 -3.62
CA ALA A 2 -23.91 1.22 -2.24
C ALA A 2 -23.20 2.38 -1.54
N SER A 3 -23.53 2.61 -0.26
CA SER A 3 -22.90 3.66 0.55
C SER A 3 -21.40 3.41 0.67
N GLN A 4 -20.56 4.45 0.71
CA GLN A 4 -19.12 4.32 1.03
C GLN A 4 -18.85 3.68 2.41
N TYR A 5 -19.89 3.60 3.24
CA TYR A 5 -19.88 2.94 4.55
C TYR A 5 -20.54 1.55 4.51
N ASP A 6 -20.78 0.98 3.33
CA ASP A 6 -21.29 -0.38 3.19
C ASP A 6 -20.24 -1.37 3.70
N ALA A 7 -20.60 -2.13 4.73
CA ALA A 7 -19.71 -3.11 5.35
C ALA A 7 -19.27 -4.20 4.35
N LYS A 8 -20.11 -4.54 3.37
CA LYS A 8 -19.75 -5.54 2.34
C LYS A 8 -18.71 -5.00 1.35
N ALA A 9 -18.76 -3.71 1.04
CA ALA A 9 -17.86 -3.07 0.08
C ALA A 9 -16.51 -2.66 0.70
N THR A 10 -16.41 -2.65 2.02
CA THR A 10 -15.24 -2.18 2.77
C THR A 10 -14.54 -3.30 3.56
N ASP A 11 -15.00 -4.54 3.41
CA ASP A 11 -14.41 -5.71 4.05
C ASP A 11 -13.01 -6.01 3.46
N PRO A 12 -11.99 -6.28 4.28
CA PRO A 12 -10.70 -6.73 3.78
C PRO A 12 -10.80 -8.08 3.05
N ALA A 13 -9.98 -8.28 2.01
CA ALA A 13 -9.98 -9.50 1.18
C ALA A 13 -9.80 -10.81 1.96
N LEU A 14 -9.24 -10.78 3.18
CA LEU A 14 -9.16 -11.94 4.06
C LEU A 14 -10.55 -12.34 4.59
N LEU A 15 -11.38 -11.37 4.97
CA LEU A 15 -12.72 -11.63 5.48
C LEU A 15 -13.65 -12.05 4.35
N GLU A 16 -13.55 -11.44 3.17
CA GLU A 16 -14.37 -11.82 2.00
C GLU A 16 -14.16 -13.29 1.60
N ARG A 17 -12.91 -13.76 1.60
CA ARG A 17 -12.54 -15.12 1.16
C ARG A 17 -12.78 -16.22 2.19
N SER A 18 -12.98 -15.86 3.46
CA SER A 18 -13.02 -16.82 4.57
C SER A 18 -14.21 -16.63 5.50
N SER A 19 -15.25 -15.92 5.04
CA SER A 19 -16.51 -15.77 5.77
C SER A 19 -17.68 -16.37 5.01
N GLU A 20 -18.65 -16.91 5.76
CA GLU A 20 -19.93 -17.38 5.24
C GLU A 20 -21.10 -16.78 6.03
N ILE A 21 -22.28 -16.71 5.41
CA ILE A 21 -23.53 -16.29 6.07
C ILE A 21 -24.32 -17.55 6.42
N LYS A 22 -24.58 -17.77 7.71
CA LYS A 22 -25.29 -18.96 8.21
C LYS A 22 -26.42 -18.62 9.17
N SER A 23 -27.42 -19.49 9.19
CA SER A 23 -28.56 -19.42 10.12
C SER A 23 -28.30 -20.28 11.35
N TYR A 24 -28.57 -19.75 12.55
CA TYR A 24 -28.42 -20.46 13.81
C TYR A 24 -29.72 -20.39 14.62
N THR A 25 -30.15 -21.50 15.19
CA THR A 25 -31.31 -21.55 16.09
C THR A 25 -30.86 -21.95 17.49
N THR A 26 -31.18 -21.08 18.45
CA THR A 26 -30.95 -21.29 19.88
C THR A 26 -32.28 -21.59 20.59
N SER A 27 -32.25 -21.87 21.89
CA SER A 27 -33.48 -22.07 22.67
C SER A 27 -34.33 -20.79 22.79
N ARG A 28 -33.73 -19.62 22.53
CA ARG A 28 -34.34 -18.30 22.68
C ARG A 28 -34.80 -17.69 21.37
N ALA A 29 -34.04 -17.88 20.29
CA ALA A 29 -34.32 -17.24 19.01
C ALA A 29 -33.62 -17.94 17.83
N THR A 30 -34.14 -17.72 16.63
CA THR A 30 -33.49 -18.06 15.35
C THR A 30 -32.88 -16.80 14.75
N TYR A 31 -31.59 -16.88 14.43
CA TYR A 31 -30.79 -15.84 13.78
C TYR A 31 -30.54 -16.26 12.32
N PRO A 32 -31.29 -15.72 11.34
CA PRO A 32 -31.33 -16.28 9.99
C PRO A 32 -30.09 -16.04 9.12
N GLY A 33 -29.24 -15.06 9.44
CA GLY A 33 -28.06 -14.75 8.64
C GLY A 33 -26.96 -14.06 9.44
N LEU A 34 -26.03 -14.83 10.00
CA LEU A 34 -24.86 -14.34 10.71
C LEU A 34 -23.60 -14.55 9.88
N ARG A 35 -22.73 -13.53 9.79
CA ARG A 35 -21.37 -13.70 9.24
C ARG A 35 -20.52 -14.47 10.23
N VAL A 36 -19.99 -15.59 9.76
CA VAL A 36 -19.01 -16.41 10.46
C VAL A 36 -17.75 -16.47 9.61
N PHE A 37 -16.67 -15.86 10.10
CA PHE A 37 -15.33 -16.03 9.56
C PHE A 37 -14.71 -17.30 10.14
N TYR A 38 -14.25 -18.20 9.28
CA TYR A 38 -13.50 -19.38 9.70
C TYR A 38 -12.35 -19.66 8.74
N ARG A 39 -11.13 -19.71 9.30
CA ARG A 39 -9.93 -20.11 8.56
C ARG A 39 -9.23 -21.24 9.31
N ARG A 40 -9.32 -22.45 8.76
CA ARG A 40 -8.63 -23.64 9.28
C ARG A 40 -7.12 -23.49 9.10
N HIS A 41 -6.35 -23.93 10.09
CA HIS A 41 -4.89 -23.98 10.02
C HIS A 41 -4.41 -24.85 8.85
N GLN A 42 -3.49 -24.34 8.02
CA GLN A 42 -3.10 -24.99 6.76
C GLN A 42 -2.47 -26.37 6.95
N GLN A 43 -1.78 -26.58 8.08
CA GLN A 43 -1.10 -27.83 8.42
C GLN A 43 -1.81 -28.58 9.55
N ALA A 44 -3.09 -28.27 9.82
CA ALA A 44 -3.87 -28.91 10.90
C ALA A 44 -3.80 -30.45 10.86
N ASP A 45 -3.84 -31.04 9.68
CA ASP A 45 -3.82 -32.50 9.50
C ASP A 45 -2.42 -33.12 9.71
N GLN A 46 -1.35 -32.31 9.66
CA GLN A 46 0.03 -32.75 9.84
C GLN A 46 0.55 -32.55 11.27
N LEU A 47 -0.16 -31.77 12.09
CA LEU A 47 0.18 -31.53 13.49
C LEU A 47 -0.38 -32.64 14.41
N PRO A 48 0.20 -32.85 15.61
CA PRO A 48 -0.26 -33.88 16.54
C PRO A 48 -1.71 -33.68 16.98
N LYS A 49 -2.53 -34.70 16.77
CA LYS A 49 -3.94 -34.76 17.23
C LYS A 49 -4.12 -35.45 18.58
N THR A 50 -3.05 -35.99 19.16
CA THR A 50 -3.08 -36.67 20.47
C THR A 50 -2.37 -35.82 21.53
N PRO A 51 -2.95 -35.58 22.72
CA PRO A 51 -4.27 -36.03 23.18
C PRO A 51 -5.45 -35.26 22.57
N ALA A 52 -5.21 -34.09 21.96
CA ALA A 52 -6.18 -33.31 21.18
C ALA A 52 -5.45 -32.44 20.13
N PRO A 53 -6.16 -31.87 19.13
CA PRO A 53 -5.62 -30.87 18.20
C PRO A 53 -5.23 -29.55 18.88
N ILE A 54 -4.46 -28.71 18.18
CA ILE A 54 -4.16 -27.35 18.64
C ILE A 54 -5.46 -26.54 18.87
N PRO A 55 -5.49 -25.63 19.87
CA PRO A 55 -6.71 -24.89 20.21
C PRO A 55 -7.27 -24.05 19.06
N LEU A 56 -8.60 -23.92 19.00
CA LEU A 56 -9.31 -22.98 18.13
C LEU A 56 -9.26 -21.58 18.75
N LEU A 57 -8.83 -20.57 18.00
CA LEU A 57 -8.82 -19.17 18.44
C LEU A 57 -10.14 -18.49 18.03
N VAL A 58 -10.91 -17.98 18.99
CA VAL A 58 -12.26 -17.44 18.75
C VAL A 58 -12.33 -15.95 19.09
N PHE A 59 -12.73 -15.10 18.15
CA PHE A 59 -12.75 -13.65 18.30
C PHE A 59 -14.18 -13.09 18.40
N VAL A 60 -14.42 -12.29 19.43
CA VAL A 60 -15.73 -11.71 19.77
C VAL A 60 -15.59 -10.18 19.91
N HIS A 61 -16.27 -9.45 19.03
CA HIS A 61 -16.20 -7.99 19.00
C HIS A 61 -17.11 -7.32 20.05
N GLY A 62 -16.85 -6.04 20.31
CA GLY A 62 -17.58 -5.22 21.26
C GLY A 62 -18.87 -4.59 20.72
N LEU A 63 -19.52 -3.78 21.56
CA LEU A 63 -20.76 -3.08 21.26
C LEU A 63 -20.58 -2.13 20.06
N GLY A 64 -21.38 -2.33 19.01
CA GLY A 64 -21.30 -1.51 17.79
C GLY A 64 -20.10 -1.80 16.88
N GLY A 65 -19.30 -2.82 17.22
CA GLY A 65 -18.17 -3.31 16.43
C GLY A 65 -18.54 -4.37 15.40
N SER A 66 -17.52 -4.95 14.76
CA SER A 66 -17.62 -6.06 13.80
C SER A 66 -16.31 -6.86 13.73
N VAL A 67 -16.32 -8.01 13.06
CA VAL A 67 -15.11 -8.84 12.82
C VAL A 67 -14.01 -8.06 12.08
N ALA A 68 -14.37 -7.05 11.28
CA ALA A 68 -13.40 -6.22 10.54
C ALA A 68 -12.34 -5.57 11.45
N GLN A 69 -12.71 -5.25 12.70
CA GLN A 69 -11.78 -4.66 13.66
C GLN A 69 -10.63 -5.60 14.06
N PHE A 70 -10.83 -6.92 13.95
CA PHE A 70 -9.80 -7.92 14.27
C PHE A 70 -8.86 -8.24 13.08
N HIS A 71 -9.05 -7.64 11.91
CA HIS A 71 -8.31 -8.00 10.70
C HIS A 71 -6.77 -8.04 10.88
N PRO A 72 -6.11 -7.06 11.54
CA PRO A 72 -4.67 -7.11 11.77
C PRO A 72 -4.22 -8.30 12.64
N LEU A 73 -5.01 -8.64 13.67
CA LEU A 73 -4.74 -9.78 14.55
C LEU A 73 -4.99 -11.12 13.84
N LEU A 74 -6.10 -11.24 13.11
CA LEU A 74 -6.42 -12.43 12.30
C LEU A 74 -5.33 -12.72 11.27
N SER A 75 -4.80 -11.68 10.62
CA SER A 75 -3.70 -11.81 9.66
C SER A 75 -2.42 -12.35 10.29
N SER A 76 -2.19 -12.07 11.58
CA SER A 76 -1.00 -12.50 12.32
C SER A 76 -1.15 -13.89 12.94
N LEU A 77 -2.37 -14.30 13.32
CA LEU A 77 -2.63 -15.53 14.09
C LEU A 77 -3.11 -16.72 13.22
N THR A 78 -3.66 -16.47 12.03
CA THR A 78 -4.06 -17.54 11.10
C THR A 78 -2.92 -18.47 10.64
N PRO A 79 -1.63 -18.07 10.64
CA PRO A 79 -0.51 -19.00 10.39
C PRO A 79 -0.21 -19.99 11.53
N ILE A 80 -0.68 -19.75 12.77
CA ILE A 80 -0.31 -20.58 13.94
C ILE A 80 -1.46 -21.45 14.47
N ALA A 81 -2.72 -21.10 14.15
CA ALA A 81 -3.90 -21.86 14.58
C ALA A 81 -5.12 -21.59 13.70
N SER A 82 -6.14 -22.47 13.81
CA SER A 82 -7.45 -22.21 13.23
C SER A 82 -8.09 -21.02 13.94
N CYS A 83 -8.67 -20.10 13.18
CA CYS A 83 -9.30 -18.88 13.71
C CYS A 83 -10.78 -18.83 13.32
N LEU A 84 -11.64 -18.53 14.30
CA LEU A 84 -13.08 -18.33 14.16
C LEU A 84 -13.46 -16.93 14.66
N ALA A 85 -14.24 -16.17 13.89
CA ALA A 85 -14.77 -14.88 14.34
C ALA A 85 -16.21 -14.70 13.86
N ILE A 86 -17.03 -14.01 14.65
CA ILE A 86 -18.48 -13.92 14.40
C ILE A 86 -18.91 -12.45 14.47
N ASP A 87 -19.67 -12.00 13.47
CA ASP A 87 -20.44 -10.76 13.62
C ASP A 87 -21.71 -11.06 14.41
N LEU A 88 -21.86 -10.40 15.57
CA LEU A 88 -23.08 -10.48 16.36
C LEU A 88 -24.31 -10.04 15.54
N PRO A 89 -25.54 -10.46 15.92
CA PRO A 89 -26.74 -10.19 15.12
C PRO A 89 -26.89 -8.70 14.76
N GLY A 90 -27.01 -8.41 13.46
CA GLY A 90 -27.14 -7.05 12.93
C GLY A 90 -25.86 -6.18 12.91
N CYS A 91 -24.72 -6.68 13.39
CA CYS A 91 -23.41 -6.04 13.26
C CYS A 91 -22.71 -6.42 11.95
N GLY A 92 -21.80 -5.56 11.47
CA GLY A 92 -21.08 -5.79 10.21
C GLY A 92 -22.02 -6.13 9.06
N VAL A 93 -21.83 -7.30 8.46
CA VAL A 93 -22.68 -7.80 7.37
C VAL A 93 -23.74 -8.81 7.85
N SER A 94 -23.79 -9.12 9.15
CA SER A 94 -24.87 -9.94 9.72
C SER A 94 -26.24 -9.27 9.56
N GLU A 95 -27.24 -10.09 9.32
CA GLU A 95 -28.63 -9.69 9.21
C GLU A 95 -29.14 -9.16 10.56
N PHE A 96 -29.91 -8.07 10.51
CA PHE A 96 -30.60 -7.54 11.68
C PHE A 96 -31.92 -8.31 11.94
N ALA A 97 -31.77 -9.59 12.32
CA ALA A 97 -32.87 -10.48 12.66
C ALA A 97 -32.41 -11.53 13.69
N PRO A 98 -33.27 -11.92 14.65
CA PRO A 98 -34.64 -11.42 14.86
C PRO A 98 -34.62 -10.01 15.48
N ARG A 99 -35.75 -9.30 15.47
CA ARG A 99 -35.84 -7.91 15.95
C ARG A 99 -36.31 -7.79 17.41
N ASP A 100 -36.60 -8.92 18.05
CA ASP A 100 -36.99 -9.01 19.45
C ASP A 100 -35.82 -8.57 20.36
N TRP A 101 -36.11 -7.84 21.44
CA TRP A 101 -35.06 -7.33 22.34
C TRP A 101 -34.41 -8.43 23.17
N ALA A 102 -35.13 -9.49 23.51
CA ALA A 102 -34.60 -10.60 24.30
C ALA A 102 -33.51 -11.38 23.55
N ALA A 103 -33.55 -11.38 22.22
CA ALA A 103 -32.53 -12.00 21.36
C ALA A 103 -31.17 -11.28 21.39
N TYR A 104 -31.09 -10.08 21.98
CA TYR A 104 -29.84 -9.32 22.15
C TYR A 104 -29.44 -9.22 23.62
N SER A 105 -30.11 -9.96 24.50
CA SER A 105 -29.67 -10.10 25.89
C SER A 105 -28.31 -10.78 25.94
N THR A 106 -27.50 -10.44 26.95
CA THR A 106 -26.19 -11.06 27.19
C THR A 106 -26.30 -12.60 27.18
N ASP A 107 -27.32 -13.13 27.83
CA ASP A 107 -27.67 -14.55 27.88
C ASP A 107 -27.95 -15.18 26.50
N ALA A 108 -28.61 -14.46 25.61
CA ALA A 108 -28.94 -14.96 24.27
C ALA A 108 -27.72 -14.93 23.34
N LEU A 109 -26.87 -13.90 23.49
CA LEU A 109 -25.62 -13.78 22.73
C LEU A 109 -24.59 -14.83 23.17
N VAL A 110 -24.48 -15.12 24.47
CA VAL A 110 -23.63 -16.21 24.98
C VAL A 110 -24.08 -17.55 24.43
N GLU A 111 -25.38 -17.87 24.51
CA GLU A 111 -25.92 -19.12 23.98
C GLU A 111 -25.74 -19.27 22.46
N LEU A 112 -25.86 -18.16 21.72
CA LEU A 112 -25.55 -18.11 20.29
C LEU A 112 -24.07 -18.41 20.03
N LEU A 113 -23.15 -17.72 20.73
CA LEU A 113 -21.71 -17.93 20.58
C LEU A 113 -21.33 -19.38 20.92
N GLU A 114 -21.88 -19.96 21.98
CA GLU A 114 -21.68 -21.39 22.31
C GLU A 114 -22.09 -22.30 21.15
N THR A 115 -23.27 -22.06 20.56
CA THR A 115 -23.80 -22.84 19.45
C THR A 115 -22.87 -22.78 18.23
N VAL A 116 -22.40 -21.58 17.87
CA VAL A 116 -21.50 -21.41 16.73
C VAL A 116 -20.13 -22.05 17.02
N ILE A 117 -19.54 -21.83 18.20
CA ILE A 117 -18.22 -22.35 18.52
C ILE A 117 -18.21 -23.89 18.49
N GLU A 118 -19.24 -24.54 19.00
CA GLU A 118 -19.33 -26.02 18.98
C GLU A 118 -19.53 -26.59 17.56
N GLU A 119 -20.01 -25.82 16.59
CA GLU A 119 -20.09 -26.26 15.18
C GLU A 119 -18.70 -26.36 14.52
N TYR A 120 -17.79 -25.41 14.81
CA TYR A 120 -16.48 -25.32 14.14
C TYR A 120 -15.35 -25.99 14.92
N ARG A 121 -15.51 -26.16 16.23
CA ARG A 121 -14.55 -26.88 17.06
C ARG A 121 -14.56 -28.36 16.67
N GLU A 122 -13.38 -28.97 16.60
CA GLU A 122 -13.23 -30.42 16.44
C GLU A 122 -13.59 -31.14 17.77
N ALA A 123 -14.87 -31.05 18.16
CA ALA A 123 -15.37 -31.48 19.46
C ALA A 123 -15.16 -32.98 19.72
N GLY A 124 -15.26 -33.81 18.67
CA GLY A 124 -14.99 -35.24 18.73
C GLY A 124 -13.52 -35.59 19.01
N GLU A 125 -12.59 -34.68 18.73
CA GLU A 125 -11.15 -34.82 19.03
C GLU A 125 -10.74 -34.08 20.31
N GLY A 126 -11.70 -33.51 21.06
CA GLY A 126 -11.43 -32.82 22.32
C GLY A 126 -10.70 -31.47 22.17
N GLN A 127 -10.76 -30.84 21.00
CA GLN A 127 -10.05 -29.58 20.72
C GLN A 127 -10.42 -28.49 21.74
N GLY A 128 -9.39 -27.84 22.32
CA GLY A 128 -9.57 -26.70 23.23
C GLY A 128 -9.91 -25.39 22.50
N VAL A 129 -10.34 -24.37 23.24
CA VAL A 129 -10.71 -23.05 22.71
C VAL A 129 -10.00 -21.95 23.48
N VAL A 130 -9.43 -20.98 22.77
CA VAL A 130 -8.96 -19.72 23.36
C VAL A 130 -9.88 -18.60 22.90
N LEU A 131 -10.47 -17.89 23.86
CA LEU A 131 -11.39 -16.79 23.58
C LEU A 131 -10.65 -15.46 23.52
N PHE A 132 -10.98 -14.64 22.53
CA PHE A 132 -10.50 -13.27 22.34
C PHE A 132 -11.71 -12.34 22.39
N GLY A 133 -11.70 -11.39 23.32
CA GLY A 133 -12.73 -10.37 23.42
C GLY A 133 -12.15 -8.97 23.23
N HIS A 134 -12.92 -8.08 22.62
CA HIS A 134 -12.66 -6.64 22.66
C HIS A 134 -13.84 -5.89 23.28
N SER A 135 -13.58 -4.99 24.22
CA SER A 135 -14.62 -4.18 24.88
C SER A 135 -15.74 -5.08 25.47
N MET A 136 -17.02 -4.86 25.15
CA MET A 136 -18.14 -5.74 25.53
C MET A 136 -17.92 -7.22 25.17
N GLY A 137 -17.17 -7.53 24.10
CA GLY A 137 -16.82 -8.90 23.73
C GLY A 137 -15.98 -9.62 24.79
N THR A 138 -15.19 -8.89 25.58
CA THR A 138 -14.45 -9.45 26.74
C THR A 138 -15.39 -10.00 27.80
N CYS A 139 -16.52 -9.32 28.01
CA CYS A 139 -17.53 -9.72 28.96
C CYS A 139 -18.26 -10.99 28.52
N LEU A 140 -18.62 -11.09 27.22
CA LEU A 140 -19.21 -12.31 26.66
C LEU A 140 -18.23 -13.48 26.74
N ALA A 141 -16.95 -13.25 26.42
CA ALA A 141 -15.90 -14.25 26.52
C ALA A 141 -15.66 -14.71 27.96
N ALA A 142 -15.71 -13.81 28.95
CA ALA A 142 -15.61 -14.17 30.37
C ALA A 142 -16.79 -15.02 30.84
N LEU A 143 -18.01 -14.74 30.36
CA LEU A 143 -19.19 -15.56 30.67
C LEU A 143 -19.07 -16.97 30.07
N LEU A 144 -18.62 -17.08 28.82
CA LEU A 144 -18.36 -18.35 28.13
C LEU A 144 -17.28 -19.19 28.83
N ALA A 145 -16.26 -18.53 29.38
CA ALA A 145 -15.13 -19.18 30.05
C ALA A 145 -15.41 -19.60 31.50
N ASN A 146 -16.49 -19.13 32.13
CA ASN A 146 -16.70 -19.33 33.56
C ASN A 146 -17.42 -20.67 33.87
N PRO A 147 -16.73 -21.63 34.54
CA PRO A 147 -17.32 -22.94 34.83
C PRO A 147 -18.32 -22.95 35.99
N ARG A 148 -18.43 -21.84 36.75
CA ARG A 148 -19.32 -21.70 37.92
C ARG A 148 -20.72 -21.21 37.55
N LEU A 149 -20.91 -20.77 36.31
CA LEU A 149 -22.22 -20.41 35.79
C LEU A 149 -22.98 -21.68 35.35
N PRO A 150 -24.33 -21.71 35.44
CA PRO A 150 -25.11 -22.88 35.04
C PRO A 150 -24.77 -23.27 33.59
N PRO A 151 -24.30 -24.50 33.34
CA PRO A 151 -23.89 -24.90 32.00
C PRO A 151 -25.11 -24.93 31.08
N ARG A 152 -25.06 -24.14 30.00
CA ARG A 152 -26.02 -24.25 28.87
C ARG A 152 -25.51 -25.28 27.85
N THR A 153 -24.19 -25.36 27.69
CA THR A 153 -23.44 -26.39 26.95
C THR A 153 -22.23 -26.88 27.76
N GLN A 154 -21.38 -27.74 27.18
CA GLN A 154 -20.13 -28.21 27.80
C GLN A 154 -18.91 -27.36 27.42
N LEU A 155 -19.08 -26.27 26.65
CA LEU A 155 -17.99 -25.51 26.06
C LEU A 155 -17.00 -24.94 27.08
N SER A 156 -17.47 -24.45 28.23
CA SER A 156 -16.63 -23.89 29.29
C SER A 156 -15.58 -24.88 29.83
N LYS A 157 -15.80 -26.19 29.69
CA LYS A 157 -14.83 -27.24 30.04
C LYS A 157 -13.69 -27.36 29.03
N HIS A 158 -13.87 -26.81 27.83
CA HIS A 158 -12.91 -26.85 26.74
C HIS A 158 -12.22 -25.49 26.51
N VAL A 159 -12.61 -24.45 27.25
CA VAL A 159 -11.91 -23.16 27.21
C VAL A 159 -10.58 -23.31 27.95
N VAL A 160 -9.49 -23.04 27.25
CA VAL A 160 -8.11 -23.20 27.75
C VAL A 160 -7.39 -21.86 27.92
N GLY A 161 -8.00 -20.73 27.53
CA GLY A 161 -7.43 -19.41 27.76
C GLY A 161 -8.37 -18.27 27.34
N LEU A 162 -8.12 -17.08 27.87
CA LEU A 162 -8.85 -15.85 27.54
C LEU A 162 -7.89 -14.68 27.33
N VAL A 163 -8.03 -13.99 26.19
CA VAL A 163 -7.38 -12.71 25.91
C VAL A 163 -8.45 -11.62 25.89
N ALA A 164 -8.37 -10.69 26.83
CA ALA A 164 -9.34 -9.62 27.00
C ALA A 164 -8.71 -8.26 26.68
N ILE A 165 -9.15 -7.65 25.58
CA ILE A 165 -8.63 -6.39 25.05
C ILE A 165 -9.61 -5.26 25.41
N CYS A 166 -9.13 -4.22 26.08
CA CYS A 166 -9.92 -3.12 26.60
C CYS A 166 -11.13 -3.57 27.46
N PRO A 167 -10.95 -4.45 28.48
CA PRO A 167 -12.05 -5.04 29.24
C PRO A 167 -12.73 -4.05 30.22
N SER A 168 -13.95 -4.39 30.64
CA SER A 168 -14.68 -3.69 31.72
C SER A 168 -14.84 -4.61 32.94
N SER A 169 -14.66 -4.05 34.15
CA SER A 169 -14.63 -4.82 35.41
C SER A 169 -16.02 -5.15 35.97
N GLY A 170 -17.07 -4.51 35.47
CA GLY A 170 -18.43 -4.78 35.94
C GLY A 170 -19.52 -3.93 35.27
N PRO A 171 -20.79 -4.27 35.51
CA PRO A 171 -21.91 -3.48 34.99
C PRO A 171 -21.99 -2.08 35.63
N PRO A 172 -22.55 -1.09 34.92
CA PRO A 172 -22.74 0.27 35.45
C PRO A 172 -23.71 0.27 36.65
N SER A 173 -23.50 1.18 37.61
CA SER A 173 -24.27 1.26 38.87
C SER A 173 -25.80 1.41 38.67
N GLU A 174 -26.60 1.09 39.68
CA GLU A 174 -28.07 1.20 39.61
C GLU A 174 -28.57 2.60 39.18
N LYS A 175 -27.89 3.67 39.63
CA LYS A 175 -28.19 5.04 39.22
C LYS A 175 -27.87 5.29 37.75
N GLN A 176 -26.75 4.75 37.26
CA GLN A 176 -26.38 4.81 35.85
C GLN A 176 -27.36 4.01 35.01
N VAL A 177 -27.71 2.77 35.40
CA VAL A 177 -28.70 1.92 34.70
C VAL A 177 -30.03 2.63 34.52
N ASN A 178 -30.52 3.31 35.55
CA ASN A 178 -31.76 4.09 35.47
C ASN A 178 -31.68 5.27 34.49
N LYS A 179 -30.53 5.94 34.39
CA LYS A 179 -30.28 6.99 33.39
C LYS A 179 -30.17 6.40 31.97
N PHE A 180 -29.42 5.31 31.82
CA PHE A 180 -29.25 4.58 30.57
C PHE A 180 -30.56 4.08 30.01
N ARG A 181 -31.41 3.45 30.83
CA ARG A 181 -32.73 2.98 30.39
C ARG A 181 -33.55 4.15 29.88
N LYS A 182 -33.61 5.28 30.59
CA LYS A 182 -34.31 6.49 30.14
C LYS A 182 -33.77 7.02 28.80
N LEU A 183 -32.45 7.03 28.60
CA LEU A 183 -31.82 7.40 27.32
C LEU A 183 -32.20 6.42 26.20
N LEU A 184 -32.16 5.11 26.48
CA LEU A 184 -32.52 4.06 25.53
C LEU A 184 -34.03 3.99 25.23
N TRP A 185 -34.87 4.72 25.96
CA TRP A 185 -36.30 4.91 25.68
C TRP A 185 -36.59 6.06 24.70
N ILE A 186 -35.60 6.88 24.34
CA ILE A 186 -35.77 7.97 23.36
C ILE A 186 -36.22 7.39 22.00
N PRO A 187 -37.19 8.02 21.32
CA PRO A 187 -37.60 7.62 19.97
C PRO A 187 -36.41 7.47 19.01
N GLY A 188 -36.42 6.42 18.17
CA GLY A 188 -35.31 6.07 17.27
C GLY A 188 -34.79 7.24 16.44
N TRP A 189 -35.70 7.97 15.78
CA TRP A 189 -35.34 9.10 14.93
C TRP A 189 -34.66 10.26 15.69
N ILE A 190 -35.00 10.50 16.96
CA ILE A 190 -34.33 11.51 17.79
C ILE A 190 -32.92 11.05 18.14
N PHE A 191 -32.77 9.76 18.47
CA PHE A 191 -31.47 9.17 18.77
C PHE A 191 -30.56 9.16 17.53
N ASP A 192 -31.11 8.92 16.34
CA ASP A 192 -30.38 8.98 15.07
C ASP A 192 -29.91 10.40 14.72
N LEU A 193 -30.74 11.43 14.97
CA LEU A 193 -30.33 12.83 14.82
C LEU A 193 -29.15 13.17 15.74
N TRP A 194 -29.18 12.68 16.98
CA TRP A 194 -28.09 12.88 17.93
C TRP A 194 -26.80 12.16 17.50
N ARG A 195 -26.88 10.90 17.03
CA ARG A 195 -25.71 10.19 16.48
C ARG A 195 -25.18 10.85 15.21
N ALA A 196 -26.04 11.39 14.36
CA ALA A 196 -25.63 12.13 13.17
C ALA A 196 -24.88 13.42 13.54
N TRP A 197 -25.33 14.10 14.60
CA TRP A 197 -24.63 15.27 15.15
C TRP A 197 -23.28 14.90 15.77
N ASP A 198 -23.19 13.82 16.55
CA ASP A 198 -21.95 13.34 17.18
C ASP A 198 -20.89 12.89 16.15
N ARG A 199 -21.33 12.46 14.96
CA ARG A 199 -20.49 12.10 13.80
C ARG A 199 -20.10 13.28 12.91
N ARG A 200 -20.58 14.49 13.19
CA ARG A 200 -20.25 15.67 12.36
C ARG A 200 -18.75 15.94 12.42
N GLY A 201 -18.12 16.04 11.25
CA GLY A 201 -16.67 16.17 11.10
C GLY A 201 -15.96 14.90 10.61
N GLY A 202 -16.69 13.80 10.37
CA GLY A 202 -16.12 12.57 9.79
C GLY A 202 -14.97 12.01 10.64
N PRO A 203 -13.78 11.75 10.06
CA PRO A 203 -12.58 11.31 10.77
C PRO A 203 -12.11 12.25 11.90
N ASP A 204 -12.55 13.52 11.91
CA ASP A 204 -12.25 14.50 12.95
C ASP A 204 -13.40 14.73 13.93
N SER A 205 -14.50 13.97 13.82
CA SER A 205 -15.66 14.11 14.68
C SER A 205 -15.37 13.75 16.15
N ALA A 206 -16.21 14.27 17.06
CA ALA A 206 -16.15 13.91 18.47
C ALA A 206 -16.34 12.40 18.69
N SER A 207 -17.20 11.76 17.89
CA SER A 207 -17.40 10.31 17.92
C SER A 207 -16.15 9.50 17.56
N VAL A 208 -15.27 10.03 16.70
CA VAL A 208 -14.02 9.35 16.31
C VAL A 208 -12.93 9.58 17.36
N ARG A 209 -12.69 10.86 17.72
CA ARG A 209 -11.65 11.24 18.70
C ARG A 209 -11.80 10.56 20.06
N ARG A 210 -13.04 10.19 20.44
CA ARG A 210 -13.32 9.44 21.68
C ARG A 210 -12.69 8.05 21.72
N PHE A 211 -12.55 7.40 20.57
CA PHE A 211 -12.06 6.02 20.48
C PHE A 211 -10.58 5.93 20.11
N VAL A 212 -10.12 6.80 19.20
CA VAL A 212 -8.73 6.76 18.70
C VAL A 212 -7.82 7.79 19.36
N GLY A 213 -8.37 8.85 19.98
CA GLY A 213 -7.61 9.98 20.52
C GLY A 213 -7.44 11.13 19.52
N PRO A 214 -7.13 12.36 19.99
CA PRO A 214 -6.97 13.53 19.12
C PRO A 214 -5.74 13.42 18.21
N ASP A 215 -4.66 12.80 18.69
CA ASP A 215 -3.37 12.70 18.02
C ASP A 215 -3.21 11.43 17.18
N ALA A 216 -4.28 10.64 17.01
CA ALA A 216 -4.26 9.44 16.19
C ALA A 216 -3.93 9.75 14.72
N ASP A 217 -3.25 8.80 14.08
CA ASP A 217 -2.94 8.85 12.66
C ASP A 217 -4.21 8.85 11.78
N ALA A 218 -4.06 9.31 10.54
CA ALA A 218 -5.19 9.48 9.63
C ALA A 218 -5.88 8.15 9.27
N GLU A 219 -5.14 7.03 9.28
CA GLU A 219 -5.68 5.71 8.97
C GLU A 219 -6.58 5.21 10.11
N ALA A 220 -6.11 5.30 11.35
CA ALA A 220 -6.90 4.96 12.54
C ALA A 220 -8.19 5.79 12.65
N LYS A 221 -8.11 7.11 12.38
CA LYS A 221 -9.28 8.01 12.35
C LYS A 221 -10.29 7.62 11.27
N ARG A 222 -9.84 7.28 10.06
CA ARG A 222 -10.71 6.83 8.95
C ARG A 222 -11.39 5.50 9.27
N LEU A 223 -10.65 4.53 9.81
CA LEU A 223 -11.20 3.23 10.21
C LEU A 223 -12.26 3.38 11.29
N GLN A 224 -12.02 4.24 12.29
CA GLN A 224 -13.01 4.51 13.32
C GLN A 224 -14.26 5.20 12.77
N ASP A 225 -14.12 6.16 11.86
CA ASP A 225 -15.26 6.83 11.20
C ASP A 225 -16.10 5.81 10.42
N LEU A 226 -15.44 4.90 9.69
CA LEU A 226 -16.07 3.80 8.98
C LEU A 226 -16.89 2.92 9.94
N TYR A 227 -16.30 2.43 11.03
CA TYR A 227 -17.00 1.59 12.01
C TYR A 227 -18.15 2.33 12.71
N ASN A 228 -17.96 3.61 13.01
CA ASN A 228 -19.01 4.45 13.58
C ASN A 228 -20.22 4.53 12.65
N ASN A 229 -20.01 4.69 11.34
CA ASN A 229 -21.08 4.78 10.34
C ASN A 229 -21.74 3.42 10.03
N GLN A 230 -21.00 2.32 10.12
CA GLN A 230 -21.54 0.96 9.97
C GLN A 230 -22.44 0.53 11.15
N SER A 231 -22.26 1.14 12.32
CA SER A 231 -23.02 0.83 13.52
C SER A 231 -24.50 1.27 13.44
N ARG A 232 -25.40 0.29 13.27
CA ARG A 232 -26.85 0.48 13.16
C ARG A 232 -27.50 0.80 14.52
N THR A 233 -28.20 1.93 14.63
CA THR A 233 -28.86 2.35 15.88
C THR A 233 -29.82 1.33 16.50
N PRO A 234 -30.72 0.67 15.74
CA PRO A 234 -31.63 -0.32 16.31
C PRO A 234 -30.91 -1.53 16.92
N VAL A 235 -29.76 -1.91 16.37
CA VAL A 235 -28.91 -3.02 16.85
C VAL A 235 -28.16 -2.58 18.10
N TRP A 236 -27.46 -1.45 18.01
CA TRP A 236 -26.69 -0.89 19.12
C TRP A 236 -27.55 -0.71 20.38
N ARG A 237 -28.76 -0.15 20.24
CA ARG A 237 -29.67 0.06 21.38
C ARG A 237 -30.11 -1.25 22.05
N ARG A 238 -30.35 -2.30 21.26
CA ARG A 238 -30.77 -3.61 21.78
C ARG A 238 -29.65 -4.31 22.53
N MET A 239 -28.44 -4.31 21.97
CA MET A 239 -27.26 -4.84 22.65
C MET A 239 -26.93 -4.04 23.91
N ALA A 240 -26.95 -2.71 23.84
CA ALA A 240 -26.74 -1.83 24.99
C ALA A 240 -27.78 -2.10 26.09
N TRP A 241 -29.05 -2.27 25.74
CA TRP A 241 -30.10 -2.65 26.67
C TRP A 241 -29.87 -4.03 27.29
N GLY A 242 -29.49 -5.02 26.48
CA GLY A 242 -29.20 -6.39 26.91
C GLY A 242 -27.98 -6.54 27.82
N CYS A 243 -27.10 -5.51 27.85
CA CYS A 243 -25.95 -5.41 28.75
C CYS A 243 -26.32 -4.83 30.13
N LEU A 244 -27.44 -4.13 30.26
CA LEU A 244 -27.85 -3.53 31.53
C LEU A 244 -28.48 -4.59 32.44
N PRO A 245 -28.16 -4.61 33.74
CA PRO A 245 -28.84 -5.45 34.72
C PRO A 245 -30.35 -5.25 34.73
N GLU A 246 -31.09 -6.32 34.99
CA GLU A 246 -32.56 -6.32 35.08
C GLU A 246 -33.04 -5.77 36.42
N GLU A 247 -32.36 -6.15 37.50
CA GLU A 247 -32.63 -5.74 38.87
C GLU A 247 -31.32 -5.71 39.69
N TYR A 248 -31.33 -4.94 40.78
CA TYR A 248 -30.30 -4.98 41.82
C TYR A 248 -30.93 -5.55 43.09
N ARG A 249 -30.44 -6.69 43.60
CA ARG A 249 -30.87 -7.25 44.89
C ARG A 249 -29.73 -7.13 45.89
N ASP A 250 -29.99 -6.45 47.01
CA ASP A 250 -29.00 -6.17 48.06
C ASP A 250 -27.71 -5.51 47.51
N GLY A 251 -27.84 -4.66 46.49
CA GLY A 251 -26.72 -3.99 45.82
C GLY A 251 -25.98 -4.82 44.77
N VAL A 252 -26.39 -6.08 44.54
CA VAL A 252 -25.79 -6.98 43.53
C VAL A 252 -26.64 -7.00 42.25
N PRO A 253 -26.06 -6.73 41.07
CA PRO A 253 -26.77 -6.77 39.80
C PRO A 253 -27.18 -8.20 39.41
N ARG A 254 -28.39 -8.34 38.84
CA ARG A 254 -28.89 -9.59 38.24
C ARG A 254 -29.08 -9.40 36.74
N GLY A 255 -28.45 -10.25 35.94
CA GLY A 255 -28.43 -10.15 34.47
C GLY A 255 -27.49 -9.05 33.96
N GLY A 256 -27.33 -8.98 32.64
CA GLY A 256 -26.43 -8.02 31.98
C GLY A 256 -24.96 -8.44 31.99
N LEU A 257 -24.06 -7.45 32.00
CA LEU A 257 -22.61 -7.65 31.98
C LEU A 257 -22.10 -8.42 33.22
N PRO A 258 -21.01 -9.20 33.07
CA PRO A 258 -20.40 -9.96 34.15
C PRO A 258 -19.93 -9.04 35.28
N THR A 259 -20.09 -9.51 36.51
CA THR A 259 -19.55 -8.83 37.70
C THR A 259 -18.09 -9.21 37.92
N GLN A 260 -17.42 -8.54 38.85
CA GLN A 260 -16.09 -8.95 39.32
C GLN A 260 -16.07 -10.42 39.79
N ASP A 261 -17.16 -10.92 40.39
CA ASP A 261 -17.27 -12.33 40.77
C ASP A 261 -17.20 -13.29 39.57
N THR A 262 -17.73 -12.88 38.42
CA THR A 262 -17.59 -13.66 37.18
C THR A 262 -16.14 -13.74 36.75
N TRP A 263 -15.39 -12.64 36.83
CA TRP A 263 -13.95 -12.61 36.55
C TRP A 263 -13.17 -13.47 37.57
N ALA A 264 -13.42 -13.34 38.87
CA ALA A 264 -12.85 -14.22 39.91
C ALA A 264 -13.18 -15.71 39.71
N GLY A 265 -14.26 -15.99 38.98
CA GLY A 265 -14.72 -17.32 38.59
C GLY A 265 -13.85 -18.04 37.56
N LEU A 266 -12.94 -17.33 36.89
CA LEU A 266 -12.10 -17.91 35.85
C LEU A 266 -10.92 -18.67 36.45
N ASP A 267 -10.82 -19.95 36.10
CA ASP A 267 -9.78 -20.88 36.53
C ASP A 267 -8.86 -21.30 35.37
N ILE A 268 -8.66 -20.39 34.41
CA ILE A 268 -7.85 -20.53 33.20
C ILE A 268 -6.80 -19.40 33.11
N PRO A 269 -5.79 -19.51 32.24
CA PRO A 269 -4.95 -18.38 31.85
C PRO A 269 -5.77 -17.21 31.30
N VAL A 270 -5.51 -16.00 31.80
CA VAL A 270 -6.12 -14.75 31.33
C VAL A 270 -5.05 -13.71 31.03
N PHE A 271 -5.10 -13.13 29.83
CA PHE A 271 -4.29 -11.98 29.43
C PHE A 271 -5.17 -10.75 29.26
N LEU A 272 -4.87 -9.71 30.03
CA LEU A 272 -5.60 -8.44 30.03
C LEU A 272 -4.77 -7.36 29.32
N VAL A 273 -5.36 -6.65 28.37
CA VAL A 273 -4.68 -5.57 27.64
C VAL A 273 -5.50 -4.30 27.69
N GLY A 274 -4.89 -3.16 28.02
CA GLY A 274 -5.52 -1.84 27.99
C GLY A 274 -4.63 -0.79 27.33
N GLY A 275 -5.23 0.31 26.87
CA GLY A 275 -4.51 1.50 26.43
C GLY A 275 -4.45 2.55 27.55
N GLU A 276 -3.31 3.20 27.73
CA GLU A 276 -3.15 4.25 28.74
C GLU A 276 -4.08 5.45 28.50
N ASP A 277 -4.39 5.74 27.24
CA ASP A 277 -5.27 6.85 26.82
C ASP A 277 -6.68 6.35 26.41
N ASP A 278 -7.07 5.15 26.86
CA ASP A 278 -8.42 4.63 26.67
C ASP A 278 -9.42 5.40 27.56
N HIS A 279 -10.32 6.16 26.94
CA HIS A 279 -11.38 6.89 27.63
C HIS A 279 -12.73 6.16 27.66
N VAL A 280 -12.82 5.01 26.97
CA VAL A 280 -14.04 4.18 26.89
C VAL A 280 -13.99 3.12 27.98
N THR A 281 -12.90 2.36 28.08
CA THR A 281 -12.60 1.43 29.18
C THR A 281 -11.23 1.77 29.77
N PRO A 282 -11.17 2.70 30.74
CA PRO A 282 -9.89 3.21 31.24
C PRO A 282 -8.99 2.12 31.82
N ALA A 283 -7.67 2.34 31.77
CA ALA A 283 -6.66 1.36 32.18
C ALA A 283 -6.86 0.79 33.60
N ASN A 284 -7.49 1.53 34.51
CA ASN A 284 -7.82 1.05 35.86
C ASN A 284 -8.81 -0.13 35.87
N GLU A 285 -9.61 -0.34 34.81
CA GLU A 285 -10.49 -1.49 34.68
C GLU A 285 -9.68 -2.79 34.55
N VAL A 286 -8.57 -2.76 33.81
CA VAL A 286 -7.62 -3.88 33.70
C VAL A 286 -7.04 -4.23 35.07
N GLU A 287 -6.65 -3.22 35.85
CA GLU A 287 -6.09 -3.42 37.19
C GLU A 287 -7.11 -4.04 38.16
N LYS A 288 -8.37 -3.57 38.15
CA LYS A 288 -9.45 -4.13 38.97
C LYS A 288 -9.69 -5.61 38.65
N ILE A 289 -9.76 -5.96 37.36
CA ILE A 289 -9.96 -7.34 36.91
C ILE A 289 -8.76 -8.21 37.31
N ALA A 290 -7.54 -7.72 37.09
CA ALA A 290 -6.31 -8.43 37.47
C ALA A 290 -6.27 -8.71 38.98
N ALA A 291 -6.62 -7.73 39.82
CA ALA A 291 -6.69 -7.88 41.26
C ALA A 291 -7.74 -8.92 41.67
N CYS A 292 -8.91 -8.91 41.03
CA CYS A 292 -9.99 -9.86 41.30
C CYS A 292 -9.61 -11.30 40.90
N LEU A 293 -8.98 -11.48 39.74
CA LEU A 293 -8.50 -12.78 39.25
C LEU A 293 -7.42 -13.38 40.16
N ARG A 294 -6.53 -12.55 40.71
CA ARG A 294 -5.44 -12.96 41.62
C ARG A 294 -5.92 -13.30 43.04
N THR A 295 -6.87 -12.53 43.57
CA THR A 295 -7.33 -12.66 44.97
C THR A 295 -8.52 -13.61 45.14
N GLY A 296 -9.28 -13.88 44.06
CA GLY A 296 -10.49 -14.71 44.11
C GLY A 296 -11.66 -14.08 44.87
N LYS A 297 -11.60 -12.77 45.20
CA LYS A 297 -12.65 -12.01 45.89
C LYS A 297 -12.90 -10.66 45.18
N PRO A 298 -14.13 -10.12 45.20
CA PRO A 298 -14.44 -8.79 44.67
C PRO A 298 -13.81 -7.69 45.54
N VAL A 299 -13.31 -6.62 44.92
CA VAL A 299 -12.62 -5.51 45.59
C VAL A 299 -13.61 -4.37 45.85
N ALA A 300 -13.82 -3.99 47.12
CA ALA A 300 -14.73 -2.90 47.49
C ALA A 300 -14.11 -1.53 47.16
N ALA A 301 -14.91 -0.64 46.58
CA ALA A 301 -14.48 0.72 46.23
C ALA A 301 -14.35 1.60 47.49
N SER A 302 -13.14 2.05 47.81
CA SER A 302 -12.88 3.19 48.69
C SER A 302 -11.55 3.85 48.38
N ASP A 303 -11.50 5.15 48.69
CA ASP A 303 -10.52 6.18 48.36
C ASP A 303 -9.01 5.84 48.39
N SER A 304 -8.29 6.62 47.59
CA SER A 304 -6.84 6.75 47.46
C SER A 304 -6.07 6.69 48.79
N ASP A 305 -5.10 5.79 48.89
CA ASP A 305 -3.67 6.08 49.15
C ASP A 305 -2.80 4.81 49.23
N GLN A 306 -1.59 4.93 48.69
CA GLN A 306 -0.35 4.16 48.88
C GLN A 306 -0.41 2.71 49.43
N VAL A 307 0.04 1.75 48.61
CA VAL A 307 0.73 0.53 49.07
C VAL A 307 1.94 0.26 48.18
N GLU A 308 3.13 0.36 48.77
CA GLU A 308 4.40 -0.14 48.23
C GLU A 308 4.51 -1.66 48.43
N GLY A 309 5.13 -2.35 47.45
CA GLY A 309 5.96 -3.54 47.67
C GLY A 309 5.42 -4.90 47.21
N GLU A 310 5.84 -5.36 46.01
CA GLU A 310 6.86 -6.42 45.82
C GLU A 310 7.19 -6.59 44.32
N PRO A 311 8.42 -7.00 43.96
CA PRO A 311 8.91 -6.91 42.59
C PRO A 311 8.27 -7.98 41.70
N THR A 312 7.48 -7.55 40.72
CA THR A 312 7.09 -8.44 39.61
C THR A 312 8.30 -8.61 38.70
N GLU A 313 8.72 -9.86 38.55
CA GLU A 313 9.82 -10.31 37.70
C GLU A 313 9.79 -9.63 36.31
N ASP A 314 10.94 -9.10 35.94
CA ASP A 314 11.28 -8.53 34.64
C ASP A 314 11.19 -9.64 33.57
N PRO A 315 10.41 -9.49 32.48
CA PRO A 315 10.35 -10.50 31.43
C PRO A 315 11.49 -10.24 30.45
N THR A 316 12.72 -10.47 30.89
CA THR A 316 13.85 -10.65 29.98
C THR A 316 14.35 -12.08 30.15
N THR A 317 14.45 -12.76 29.01
CA THR A 317 14.91 -14.16 28.83
C THR A 317 13.81 -15.23 28.95
N PRO A 318 13.40 -15.88 27.83
CA PRO A 318 12.69 -17.15 27.91
C PRO A 318 13.58 -18.18 28.60
N ASN A 319 13.05 -18.83 29.65
CA ASN A 319 13.74 -19.92 30.33
C ASN A 319 13.94 -21.08 29.35
N ASP A 320 15.21 -21.34 29.04
CA ASP A 320 15.68 -22.16 27.93
C ASP A 320 15.92 -23.62 28.37
N GLU A 321 15.12 -24.11 29.32
CA GLU A 321 15.23 -25.45 29.89
C GLU A 321 13.96 -26.27 29.62
N GLN A 322 14.11 -27.31 28.78
CA GLN A 322 13.17 -28.37 28.41
C GLN A 322 12.48 -28.26 27.03
N SER A 323 13.27 -28.21 25.96
CA SER A 323 12.87 -28.85 24.69
C SER A 323 13.93 -29.88 24.29
N THR A 324 13.84 -31.05 24.91
CA THR A 324 14.51 -32.24 24.37
C THR A 324 14.03 -32.46 22.94
N ALA A 325 14.96 -32.49 21.99
CA ALA A 325 14.71 -32.79 20.59
C ALA A 325 13.83 -34.06 20.46
N GLY A 326 12.61 -33.89 19.95
CA GLY A 326 11.68 -34.98 19.64
C GLY A 326 10.43 -35.12 20.51
N SER A 327 10.23 -34.33 21.59
CA SER A 327 9.02 -34.42 22.42
C SER A 327 7.93 -33.43 21.99
N ILE A 328 6.72 -33.94 21.71
CA ILE A 328 5.52 -33.11 21.46
C ILE A 328 5.19 -32.30 22.73
N PRO A 329 5.11 -30.95 22.69
CA PRO A 329 4.78 -30.10 23.82
C PRO A 329 3.45 -30.54 24.45
N PRO A 330 3.35 -30.44 25.79
CA PRO A 330 2.13 -30.81 26.47
C PRO A 330 0.98 -29.93 25.99
N LEU A 331 -0.17 -30.56 25.81
CA LEU A 331 -1.44 -29.89 25.57
C LEU A 331 -2.34 -30.17 26.78
N PRO A 332 -2.24 -29.35 27.83
CA PRO A 332 -3.03 -29.55 29.03
C PRO A 332 -4.52 -29.34 28.71
N ALA A 333 -5.37 -30.29 29.14
CA ALA A 333 -6.82 -30.15 29.02
C ALA A 333 -7.34 -28.95 29.84
N HIS A 334 -6.64 -28.61 30.94
CA HIS A 334 -6.88 -27.45 31.78
C HIS A 334 -5.52 -26.81 32.13
N PRO A 335 -5.06 -25.78 31.38
CA PRO A 335 -3.82 -25.10 31.69
C PRO A 335 -3.88 -24.41 33.06
N GLU A 336 -2.72 -24.21 33.69
CA GLU A 336 -2.64 -23.61 35.03
C GLU A 336 -3.09 -22.15 35.00
N LYS A 337 -3.87 -21.74 36.01
CA LYS A 337 -4.38 -20.37 36.11
C LYS A 337 -3.22 -19.37 36.17
N ALA A 338 -3.15 -18.48 35.19
CA ALA A 338 -2.17 -17.40 35.12
C ALA A 338 -2.87 -16.08 34.80
N VAL A 339 -2.42 -14.98 35.39
CA VAL A 339 -2.98 -13.64 35.14
C VAL A 339 -1.88 -12.72 34.67
N LYS A 340 -1.88 -12.40 33.38
CA LYS A 340 -0.98 -11.41 32.78
C LYS A 340 -1.78 -10.16 32.43
N SER A 341 -1.17 -9.00 32.62
CA SER A 341 -1.79 -7.72 32.32
C SER A 341 -0.76 -6.77 31.73
N VAL A 342 -1.12 -6.04 30.68
CA VAL A 342 -0.28 -5.00 30.09
C VAL A 342 -1.11 -3.75 29.77
N ILE A 343 -0.56 -2.59 30.10
CA ILE A 343 -1.08 -1.29 29.67
C ILE A 343 -0.12 -0.77 28.61
N LEU A 344 -0.59 -0.62 27.38
CA LEU A 344 0.19 -0.03 26.31
C LEU A 344 0.29 1.49 26.56
N PRO A 345 1.49 2.09 26.51
CA PRO A 345 1.66 3.50 26.83
C PRO A 345 1.01 4.40 25.78
N LYS A 346 0.84 5.67 26.12
CA LYS A 346 0.39 6.71 25.18
C LYS A 346 1.18 6.64 23.85
N PRO A 347 0.51 6.68 22.69
CA PRO A 347 -0.88 7.08 22.47
C PRO A 347 -1.89 5.92 22.34
N ALA A 348 -1.68 4.77 23.01
CA ALA A 348 -2.63 3.65 22.91
C ALA A 348 -4.00 3.97 23.52
N THR A 349 -5.07 3.78 22.72
CA THR A 349 -6.47 4.09 23.06
C THR A 349 -7.37 2.84 22.92
N HIS A 350 -8.70 3.02 22.97
CA HIS A 350 -9.68 1.92 22.78
C HIS A 350 -9.55 1.21 21.42
N ALA A 351 -8.99 1.90 20.43
CA ALA A 351 -8.76 1.43 19.06
C ALA A 351 -7.46 0.61 18.89
N LEU A 352 -6.79 0.21 19.99
CA LEU A 352 -5.46 -0.40 19.95
C LEU A 352 -5.37 -1.71 19.14
N LEU A 353 -6.49 -2.39 18.86
CA LEU A 353 -6.49 -3.63 18.07
C LEU A 353 -6.37 -3.42 16.54
N TYR A 354 -6.75 -2.25 16.03
CA TYR A 354 -6.66 -1.92 14.59
C TYR A 354 -5.84 -0.66 14.30
N THR A 355 -5.32 0.02 15.32
CA THR A 355 -4.35 1.10 15.12
C THR A 355 -3.00 0.50 14.68
N PRO A 356 -2.41 0.91 13.53
CA PRO A 356 -1.22 0.26 12.98
C PRO A 356 -0.02 0.20 13.93
N SER A 357 0.16 1.21 14.77
CA SER A 357 1.26 1.31 15.74
C SER A 357 1.17 0.31 16.89
N THR A 358 -0.04 -0.04 17.34
CA THR A 358 -0.25 -0.92 18.50
C THR A 358 -0.63 -2.35 18.12
N ALA A 359 -1.30 -2.56 16.98
CA ALA A 359 -1.79 -3.87 16.57
C ALA A 359 -0.67 -4.92 16.40
N ARG A 360 0.51 -4.50 15.91
CA ARG A 360 1.69 -5.40 15.79
C ARG A 360 2.29 -5.78 17.13
N ILE A 361 2.40 -4.82 18.05
CA ILE A 361 2.90 -5.05 19.42
C ILE A 361 1.95 -6.01 20.13
N LEU A 362 0.64 -5.77 20.01
CA LEU A 362 -0.41 -6.59 20.58
C LEU A 362 -0.33 -8.04 20.07
N ALA A 363 -0.13 -8.26 18.77
CA ALA A 363 0.00 -9.61 18.20
C ALA A 363 1.19 -10.39 18.80
N GLY A 364 2.33 -9.73 18.99
CA GLY A 364 3.51 -10.35 19.63
C GLY A 364 3.25 -10.77 21.07
N LEU A 365 2.72 -9.85 21.88
CA LEU A 365 2.41 -10.12 23.30
C LEU A 365 1.36 -11.24 23.46
N ILE A 366 0.37 -11.28 22.56
CA ILE A 366 -0.61 -12.37 22.51
C ILE A 366 0.08 -13.68 22.18
N SER A 367 0.94 -13.72 21.16
CA SER A 367 1.67 -14.94 20.77
C SER A 367 2.46 -15.50 21.95
N ASP A 368 3.20 -14.66 22.66
CA ASP A 368 4.00 -15.06 23.83
C ASP A 368 3.12 -15.65 24.94
N PHE A 369 1.99 -14.98 25.23
CA PHE A 369 1.03 -15.49 26.22
C PHE A 369 0.47 -16.86 25.84
N LEU A 370 0.09 -17.05 24.57
CA LEU A 370 -0.44 -18.33 24.08
C LEU A 370 0.58 -19.46 24.22
N VAL A 371 1.83 -19.21 23.83
CA VAL A 371 2.91 -20.19 23.87
C VAL A 371 3.25 -20.59 25.31
N VAL A 372 3.38 -19.61 26.20
CA VAL A 372 3.83 -19.82 27.58
C VAL A 372 2.72 -20.38 28.47
N HIS A 373 1.50 -19.85 28.35
CA HIS A 373 0.44 -20.13 29.32
C HIS A 373 -0.67 -21.04 28.81
N VAL A 374 -0.84 -21.20 27.49
CA VAL A 374 -1.85 -22.11 26.93
C VAL A 374 -1.22 -23.42 26.47
N THR A 375 -0.34 -23.37 25.46
CA THR A 375 0.41 -24.53 25.00
C THR A 375 1.57 -24.13 24.09
N GLY A 376 2.74 -24.75 24.31
CA GLY A 376 3.89 -24.62 23.40
C GLY A 376 3.61 -25.13 21.98
N ARG A 377 2.51 -25.87 21.75
CA ARG A 377 2.10 -26.28 20.40
C ARG A 377 1.68 -25.13 19.49
N LEU A 378 1.35 -23.96 20.06
CA LEU A 378 1.05 -22.74 19.31
C LEU A 378 2.30 -21.97 18.90
N ALA A 379 3.49 -22.38 19.34
CA ALA A 379 4.74 -21.77 18.93
C ALA A 379 5.05 -22.11 17.47
N LEU A 380 5.18 -21.09 16.62
CA LEU A 380 5.50 -21.29 15.21
C LEU A 380 6.84 -22.03 15.05
N GLY A 381 7.86 -21.68 15.83
CA GLY A 381 9.13 -22.38 15.86
C GLY A 381 8.98 -23.88 16.07
N TRP A 382 8.21 -24.29 17.08
CA TRP A 382 7.96 -25.71 17.35
C TRP A 382 7.18 -26.39 16.22
N GLN A 383 6.13 -25.77 15.67
CA GLN A 383 5.36 -26.35 14.57
C GLN A 383 6.26 -26.60 13.35
N LEU A 384 7.12 -25.64 13.02
CA LEU A 384 8.10 -25.78 11.94
C LEU A 384 9.11 -26.90 12.24
N GLN A 385 9.61 -27.03 13.47
CA GLN A 385 10.46 -28.16 13.87
C GLN A 385 9.75 -29.49 13.67
N TYR A 386 8.53 -29.64 14.18
CA TYR A 386 7.78 -30.89 14.13
C TYR A 386 7.50 -31.34 12.69
N LEU A 387 7.09 -30.41 11.83
CA LEU A 387 6.79 -30.67 10.42
C LEU A 387 8.05 -30.97 9.57
N SER A 388 9.23 -30.58 10.05
CA SER A 388 10.50 -30.80 9.34
C SER A 388 11.12 -32.20 9.57
N GLN A 389 10.55 -33.02 10.47
CA GLN A 389 11.15 -34.30 10.88
C GLN A 389 10.85 -35.48 9.95
N GLU A 390 9.87 -35.39 9.04
CA GLU A 390 9.49 -36.50 8.16
C GLU A 390 9.47 -36.11 6.68
N GLY A 391 10.67 -35.89 6.12
CA GLY A 391 10.87 -35.75 4.68
C GLY A 391 12.07 -36.54 4.18
N LYS A 392 11.83 -37.59 3.39
CA LYS A 392 12.82 -38.44 2.68
C LYS A 392 13.81 -37.70 1.74
N TRP A 393 13.88 -36.37 1.81
CA TRP A 393 14.76 -35.49 1.02
C TRP A 393 16.09 -35.11 1.70
N ASP A 394 16.26 -35.41 2.99
CA ASP A 394 17.28 -34.70 3.79
C ASP A 394 18.73 -35.25 3.68
N VAL A 395 18.97 -36.52 3.32
CA VAL A 395 20.31 -37.10 3.58
C VAL A 395 21.45 -36.52 2.70
N LYS A 396 21.22 -36.27 1.40
CA LYS A 396 22.27 -35.74 0.49
C LYS A 396 22.53 -34.24 0.63
N ASN A 397 21.50 -33.48 1.00
CA ASN A 397 21.61 -32.02 1.19
C ASN A 397 22.08 -31.68 2.59
N LEU A 398 21.72 -32.47 3.60
CA LEU A 398 22.19 -32.31 4.98
C LEU A 398 23.71 -32.52 5.10
N GLU A 399 24.27 -33.58 4.50
CA GLU A 399 25.74 -33.78 4.52
C GLU A 399 26.50 -32.60 3.88
N LYS A 400 25.97 -32.06 2.78
CA LYS A 400 26.55 -30.88 2.12
C LYS A 400 26.40 -29.63 2.97
N TRP A 401 25.26 -29.46 3.64
CA TRP A 401 24.96 -28.33 4.51
C TRP A 401 25.80 -28.38 5.81
N GLN A 402 26.05 -29.56 6.37
CA GLN A 402 26.91 -29.76 7.55
C GLN A 402 28.39 -29.47 7.21
N LYS A 403 28.85 -29.81 6.00
CA LYS A 403 30.20 -29.48 5.51
C LYS A 403 30.43 -27.98 5.27
N VAL A 404 29.37 -27.16 5.24
CA VAL A 404 29.47 -25.70 5.07
C VAL A 404 29.54 -25.03 6.44
N ALA A 405 30.59 -24.23 6.66
CA ALA A 405 30.76 -23.47 7.88
C ALA A 405 29.50 -22.61 8.18
N PRO A 406 28.98 -22.62 9.43
CA PRO A 406 27.86 -21.80 9.86
C PRO A 406 27.98 -20.31 9.49
N VAL A 407 29.10 -19.70 9.86
CA VAL A 407 29.39 -18.28 9.73
C VAL A 407 30.76 -18.11 9.08
N SER A 408 30.93 -17.13 8.20
CA SER A 408 32.21 -16.80 7.56
C SER A 408 33.17 -16.07 8.50
N ASP A 409 34.44 -15.94 8.09
CA ASP A 409 35.34 -14.93 8.65
C ASP A 409 34.79 -13.51 8.38
N PRO A 410 35.26 -12.46 9.09
CA PRO A 410 34.83 -11.08 8.85
C PRO A 410 35.08 -10.64 7.41
N ILE A 411 34.10 -9.94 6.83
CA ILE A 411 34.16 -9.43 5.46
C ILE A 411 34.06 -7.91 5.50
N GLY A 412 35.16 -7.26 5.14
CA GLY A 412 35.28 -5.79 5.07
C GLY A 412 34.90 -5.05 6.34
N SER A 413 35.10 -5.66 7.53
CA SER A 413 34.72 -5.12 8.86
C SER A 413 33.25 -4.74 9.04
N VAL A 414 32.36 -5.17 8.14
CA VAL A 414 30.93 -4.85 8.19
C VAL A 414 30.07 -6.09 8.25
N PHE A 415 30.50 -7.18 7.60
CA PHE A 415 29.64 -8.35 7.43
C PHE A 415 30.26 -9.65 7.91
N ARG A 416 29.37 -10.60 8.22
CA ARG A 416 29.64 -12.03 8.12
C ARG A 416 28.55 -12.70 7.29
N ALA A 417 28.97 -13.56 6.36
CA ALA A 417 28.06 -14.38 5.57
C ALA A 417 27.67 -15.63 6.35
N ILE A 418 26.37 -15.87 6.48
CA ILE A 418 25.81 -16.95 7.29
C ILE A 418 25.06 -17.92 6.36
N LYS A 419 25.05 -19.22 6.66
CA LYS A 419 24.10 -20.17 6.02
C LYS A 419 22.75 -20.08 6.73
N THR A 420 21.64 -20.41 6.07
CA THR A 420 20.32 -20.36 6.71
C THR A 420 20.31 -21.22 7.98
N LEU A 421 19.82 -20.64 9.07
CA LEU A 421 19.61 -21.31 10.36
C LEU A 421 18.54 -22.40 10.22
N ARG A 422 18.59 -23.43 11.06
CA ARG A 422 17.56 -24.46 11.13
C ARG A 422 17.16 -24.64 12.59
N GLU A 423 15.86 -24.62 12.84
CA GLU A 423 15.32 -24.68 14.20
C GLU A 423 15.69 -25.98 14.95
N VAL A 424 15.93 -27.07 14.21
CA VAL A 424 16.30 -28.40 14.74
C VAL A 424 17.79 -28.71 14.69
N ASP A 425 18.64 -27.78 14.24
CA ASP A 425 20.07 -28.07 14.11
C ASP A 425 20.82 -27.85 15.42
N GLU A 426 21.49 -28.89 15.91
CA GLU A 426 22.25 -28.88 17.17
C GLU A 426 23.44 -27.90 17.18
N THR A 427 23.86 -27.40 16.01
CA THR A 427 25.07 -26.58 15.86
C THR A 427 24.82 -25.22 15.18
N HIS A 428 23.68 -25.02 14.53
CA HIS A 428 23.34 -23.79 13.79
C HIS A 428 21.82 -23.51 13.77
N SER A 429 21.23 -23.51 14.97
CA SER A 429 19.90 -22.99 15.29
C SER A 429 19.97 -21.55 15.80
N PRO A 430 18.85 -20.79 15.87
CA PRO A 430 18.85 -19.41 16.38
C PRO A 430 19.50 -19.28 17.76
N ARG A 431 19.18 -20.19 18.70
CA ARG A 431 19.75 -20.21 20.06
C ARG A 431 21.27 -20.40 20.06
N GLU A 432 21.74 -21.46 19.40
CA GLU A 432 23.18 -21.76 19.29
C GLU A 432 23.92 -20.64 18.55
N PHE A 433 23.29 -20.05 17.54
CA PHE A 433 23.85 -18.92 16.80
C PHE A 433 24.01 -17.69 17.69
N VAL A 434 22.99 -17.33 18.48
CA VAL A 434 23.06 -16.21 19.42
C VAL A 434 24.15 -16.46 20.48
N GLN A 435 24.22 -17.66 21.06
CA GLN A 435 25.24 -17.96 22.07
C GLN A 435 26.66 -17.82 21.52
N ASN A 436 26.88 -18.32 20.30
CA ASN A 436 28.22 -18.35 19.70
C ASN A 436 28.59 -17.03 18.98
N TRP A 437 27.61 -16.25 18.50
CA TRP A 437 27.84 -15.10 17.62
C TRP A 437 27.09 -13.82 18.01
N GLY A 438 26.12 -13.85 18.92
CA GLY A 438 25.30 -12.68 19.29
C GLY A 438 26.06 -11.54 19.97
N ALA A 439 27.26 -11.81 20.48
CA ALA A 439 28.19 -10.76 20.93
C ALA A 439 28.69 -9.90 19.75
N THR A 440 28.95 -10.53 18.61
CA THR A 440 29.58 -9.91 17.42
C THR A 440 28.54 -9.57 16.34
N ILE A 441 27.54 -10.41 16.10
CA ILE A 441 26.52 -10.20 15.07
C ILE A 441 25.24 -9.68 15.74
N LYS A 442 24.94 -8.39 15.57
CA LYS A 442 23.82 -7.71 16.26
C LYS A 442 22.54 -7.61 15.44
N ASP A 443 22.64 -7.80 14.14
CA ASP A 443 21.53 -7.79 13.20
C ASP A 443 21.74 -8.87 12.13
N VAL A 444 20.67 -9.57 11.76
CA VAL A 444 20.65 -10.60 10.72
C VAL A 444 19.67 -10.21 9.64
N ILE A 445 20.16 -10.15 8.40
CA ILE A 445 19.35 -9.93 7.19
C ILE A 445 19.12 -11.28 6.51
N ASP A 446 17.87 -11.72 6.50
CA ASP A 446 17.42 -12.87 5.73
C ASP A 446 17.00 -12.44 4.34
N ILE A 447 17.85 -12.74 3.35
CA ILE A 447 17.58 -12.39 1.96
C ILE A 447 16.79 -13.47 1.20
N SER A 448 16.34 -14.54 1.86
CA SER A 448 15.57 -15.63 1.22
C SER A 448 14.13 -15.22 0.92
N HIS A 449 13.54 -15.78 -0.13
CA HIS A 449 12.15 -15.51 -0.51
C HIS A 449 11.15 -16.23 0.42
N ASP A 450 11.40 -17.50 0.72
CA ASP A 450 10.51 -18.35 1.52
C ASP A 450 10.48 -17.91 2.98
N ASN A 451 9.41 -18.25 3.71
CA ASN A 451 9.39 -18.06 5.17
C ASN A 451 10.56 -18.82 5.81
N PRO A 452 11.21 -18.25 6.84
CA PRO A 452 12.35 -18.89 7.49
C PRO A 452 11.93 -20.24 8.06
N VAL A 453 12.80 -21.25 7.90
CA VAL A 453 12.62 -22.60 8.46
C VAL A 453 13.02 -22.66 9.95
N TYR A 454 12.95 -21.51 10.61
CA TYR A 454 13.35 -21.25 11.99
C TYR A 454 12.57 -20.05 12.50
N ASP A 455 12.41 -19.95 13.82
CA ASP A 455 11.72 -18.83 14.46
C ASP A 455 12.66 -17.63 14.59
N PRO A 456 12.40 -16.52 13.90
CA PRO A 456 13.24 -15.33 14.01
C PRO A 456 13.19 -14.69 15.39
N GLN A 457 12.18 -15.00 16.22
CA GLN A 457 12.07 -14.47 17.56
C GLN A 457 13.23 -14.94 18.45
N GLY A 458 13.71 -16.18 18.28
CA GLY A 458 14.87 -16.69 19.02
C GLY A 458 16.17 -15.90 18.79
N LEU A 459 16.29 -15.19 17.66
CA LEU A 459 17.40 -14.24 17.45
C LEU A 459 17.21 -12.97 18.29
N LYS A 460 15.98 -12.44 18.33
CA LYS A 460 15.65 -11.19 19.03
C LYS A 460 15.76 -11.33 20.54
N ASP A 461 15.34 -12.47 21.08
CA ASP A 461 15.48 -12.80 22.50
C ASP A 461 16.96 -12.83 22.92
N GLY A 462 17.83 -13.16 21.96
CA GLY A 462 19.28 -13.09 22.04
C GLY A 462 19.92 -11.71 21.83
N GLY A 463 19.13 -10.65 21.69
CA GLY A 463 19.60 -9.30 21.39
C GLY A 463 20.00 -9.07 19.93
N VAL A 464 19.77 -10.04 19.05
CA VAL A 464 20.07 -9.99 17.61
C VAL A 464 18.81 -9.67 16.82
N ARG A 465 18.76 -8.50 16.17
CA ARG A 465 17.56 -8.11 15.41
C ARG A 465 17.48 -8.86 14.08
N TYR A 466 16.27 -9.29 13.72
CA TYR A 466 16.00 -9.97 12.46
C TYR A 466 15.32 -9.05 11.44
N HIS A 467 15.83 -9.04 10.22
CA HIS A 467 15.34 -8.25 9.10
C HIS A 467 15.06 -9.15 7.90
N LYS A 468 13.80 -9.26 7.48
CA LYS A 468 13.44 -9.98 6.26
C LYS A 468 13.60 -9.06 5.05
N PHE A 469 14.39 -9.47 4.07
CA PHE A 469 14.59 -8.77 2.80
C PHE A 469 14.40 -9.77 1.64
N PRO A 470 13.16 -10.16 1.31
CA PRO A 470 12.92 -11.31 0.44
C PRO A 470 13.37 -11.02 -1.00
N THR A 471 14.26 -11.84 -1.55
CA THR A 471 14.78 -11.69 -2.93
C THR A 471 14.58 -12.97 -3.76
N VAL A 472 14.36 -12.82 -5.06
CA VAL A 472 14.00 -13.93 -5.97
C VAL A 472 15.13 -14.95 -6.09
N SER A 473 14.85 -16.24 -5.85
CA SER A 473 15.83 -17.35 -5.88
C SER A 473 16.53 -17.54 -7.26
N LYS A 474 17.82 -17.94 -7.25
CA LYS A 474 18.67 -18.31 -8.41
C LYS A 474 19.05 -17.25 -9.48
N VAL A 475 18.62 -15.99 -9.37
CA VAL A 475 19.07 -14.88 -10.26
C VAL A 475 19.93 -13.84 -9.52
N PRO A 476 20.83 -13.11 -10.20
CA PRO A 476 21.51 -11.93 -9.63
C PRO A 476 20.50 -10.87 -9.19
N PRO A 477 20.71 -10.24 -8.02
CA PRO A 477 19.93 -9.09 -7.59
C PRO A 477 19.93 -7.95 -8.60
N THR A 478 18.77 -7.30 -8.73
CA THR A 478 18.58 -6.07 -9.51
C THR A 478 19.21 -4.86 -8.82
N ASP A 479 19.47 -3.77 -9.54
CA ASP A 479 20.08 -2.56 -8.96
C ASP A 479 19.18 -1.93 -7.88
N THR A 480 17.86 -2.05 -8.01
CA THR A 480 16.89 -1.64 -6.97
C THR A 480 17.01 -2.50 -5.71
N GLU A 481 17.16 -3.82 -5.85
CA GLU A 481 17.40 -4.70 -4.71
C GLU A 481 18.78 -4.45 -4.08
N ILE A 482 19.82 -4.16 -4.88
CA ILE A 482 21.15 -3.78 -4.41
C ILE A 482 21.06 -2.50 -3.58
N LYS A 483 20.44 -1.46 -4.12
CA LYS A 483 20.24 -0.18 -3.42
C LYS A 483 19.42 -0.36 -2.15
N GLY A 484 18.29 -1.08 -2.22
CA GLY A 484 17.45 -1.36 -1.04
C GLY A 484 18.20 -2.14 0.05
N PHE A 485 19.07 -3.07 -0.34
CA PHE A 485 19.95 -3.77 0.59
C PHE A 485 21.01 -2.84 1.19
N ILE A 486 21.64 -1.97 0.40
CA ILE A 486 22.62 -0.98 0.88
C ILE A 486 21.97 0.00 1.85
N ASP A 487 20.80 0.56 1.51
CA ASP A 487 20.06 1.49 2.36
C ASP A 487 19.64 0.82 3.69
N LEU A 488 19.21 -0.45 3.63
CA LEU A 488 18.89 -1.24 4.83
C LEU A 488 20.13 -1.43 5.71
N VAL A 489 21.28 -1.78 5.12
CA VAL A 489 22.53 -1.94 5.88
C VAL A 489 22.99 -0.61 6.46
N ASP A 490 22.93 0.50 5.71
CA ASP A 490 23.33 1.82 6.19
C ASP A 490 22.46 2.26 7.38
N LYS A 491 21.15 2.01 7.32
CA LYS A 491 20.23 2.23 8.45
C LYS A 491 20.59 1.35 9.65
N ILE A 492 20.80 0.05 9.43
CA ILE A 492 21.19 -0.88 10.50
C ILE A 492 22.49 -0.43 11.16
N ARG A 493 23.49 0.02 10.41
CA ARG A 493 24.77 0.47 10.96
C ARG A 493 24.64 1.78 11.77
N ALA A 494 23.80 2.70 11.32
CA ALA A 494 23.49 3.91 12.09
C ALA A 494 22.83 3.55 13.44
N ASP A 495 21.85 2.63 13.41
CA ASP A 495 21.17 2.13 14.60
C ASP A 495 22.12 1.35 15.52
N GLN A 496 23.00 0.51 14.98
CA GLN A 496 24.00 -0.23 15.75
C GLN A 496 24.98 0.71 16.46
N LYS A 497 25.40 1.82 15.83
CA LYS A 497 26.28 2.81 16.47
C LYS A 497 25.59 3.50 17.66
N ALA A 498 24.32 3.84 17.53
CA ALA A 498 23.54 4.42 18.63
C ALA A 498 23.36 3.41 19.78
N ARG A 499 23.09 2.14 19.46
CA ARG A 499 22.94 1.06 20.44
C ARG A 499 24.26 0.70 21.12
N ALA A 500 25.36 0.59 20.38
CA ALA A 500 26.68 0.29 20.93
C ALA A 500 27.08 1.31 22.00
N ALA A 501 26.79 2.60 21.76
CA ALA A 501 27.06 3.67 22.74
C ALA A 501 26.15 3.60 23.97
N ALA A 502 24.88 3.21 23.80
CA ALA A 502 23.90 3.09 24.90
C ALA A 502 24.09 1.82 25.74
N GLU A 503 24.46 0.72 25.10
CA GLU A 503 24.53 -0.63 25.67
C GLU A 503 25.99 -1.08 25.97
N GLY A 504 26.99 -0.26 25.64
CA GLY A 504 28.40 -0.51 25.95
C GLY A 504 29.02 -1.70 25.22
N TRP A 505 28.76 -1.83 23.91
CA TRP A 505 29.31 -2.94 23.12
C TRP A 505 30.81 -2.76 22.80
N ALA A 506 31.51 -3.87 22.54
CA ALA A 506 32.86 -3.85 21.97
C ALA A 506 32.82 -3.42 20.49
N ASP A 507 33.89 -2.78 19.98
CA ASP A 507 33.93 -2.16 18.64
C ASP A 507 33.91 -3.14 17.45
N ASP A 508 33.81 -4.46 17.68
CA ASP A 508 33.93 -5.51 16.66
C ASP A 508 32.58 -6.05 16.13
N TYR A 509 31.47 -5.32 16.34
CA TYR A 509 30.14 -5.76 15.90
C TYR A 509 29.89 -5.62 14.38
N VAL A 510 29.12 -6.55 13.81
CA VAL A 510 28.86 -6.67 12.37
C VAL A 510 27.40 -7.06 12.05
N VAL A 511 27.05 -7.01 10.77
CA VAL A 511 25.77 -7.47 10.21
C VAL A 511 25.91 -8.88 9.63
N GLY A 512 25.03 -9.77 10.04
CA GLY A 512 24.89 -11.10 9.48
C GLY A 512 24.00 -11.10 8.25
N VAL A 513 24.41 -11.75 7.16
CA VAL A 513 23.58 -11.85 5.96
C VAL A 513 23.50 -13.31 5.54
N HIS A 514 22.29 -13.84 5.37
CA HIS A 514 22.13 -15.21 4.88
C HIS A 514 21.09 -15.34 3.78
N CYS A 515 21.42 -16.23 2.85
CA CYS A 515 20.46 -17.03 2.10
C CYS A 515 20.70 -18.50 2.49
N HIS A 516 20.23 -19.45 1.67
CA HIS A 516 20.33 -20.87 1.97
C HIS A 516 21.73 -21.36 2.43
N TYR A 517 22.81 -21.05 1.69
CA TYR A 517 24.19 -21.46 2.03
C TYR A 517 25.16 -20.29 2.30
N GLY A 518 24.74 -19.04 2.09
CA GLY A 518 25.61 -17.89 2.26
C GLY A 518 26.73 -17.73 1.21
N PHE A 519 26.51 -18.18 -0.04
CA PHE A 519 27.53 -18.12 -1.11
C PHE A 519 27.19 -17.11 -2.21
N ASN A 520 26.42 -17.49 -3.23
CA ASN A 520 26.28 -16.69 -4.44
C ASN A 520 25.58 -15.35 -4.21
N ARG A 521 24.32 -15.38 -3.76
CA ARG A 521 23.55 -14.13 -3.57
C ARG A 521 24.04 -13.31 -2.40
N THR A 522 24.31 -13.98 -1.28
CA THR A 522 24.91 -13.34 -0.10
C THR A 522 26.23 -12.66 -0.47
N GLY A 523 27.09 -13.36 -1.21
CA GLY A 523 28.35 -12.79 -1.69
C GLY A 523 28.17 -11.64 -2.65
N PHE A 524 27.19 -11.73 -3.55
CA PHE A 524 26.90 -10.65 -4.48
C PHE A 524 26.52 -9.34 -3.77
N PHE A 525 25.53 -9.38 -2.87
CA PHE A 525 25.11 -8.20 -2.10
C PHE A 525 26.24 -7.63 -1.24
N ILE A 526 27.00 -8.49 -0.55
CA ILE A 526 28.12 -8.06 0.27
C ILE A 526 29.20 -7.40 -0.59
N VAL A 527 29.55 -7.99 -1.75
CA VAL A 527 30.54 -7.41 -2.67
C VAL A 527 30.08 -6.04 -3.18
N CYS A 528 28.81 -5.90 -3.57
CA CYS A 528 28.27 -4.60 -3.99
C CYS A 528 28.43 -3.54 -2.89
N TYR A 529 28.09 -3.86 -1.65
CA TYR A 529 28.26 -2.94 -0.53
C TYR A 529 29.75 -2.60 -0.29
N LEU A 530 30.65 -3.58 -0.35
CA LEU A 530 32.09 -3.32 -0.17
C LEU A 530 32.65 -2.39 -1.24
N VAL A 531 32.19 -2.55 -2.47
CA VAL A 531 32.60 -1.69 -3.58
C VAL A 531 32.05 -0.28 -3.37
N GLU A 532 30.76 -0.16 -3.08
CA GLU A 532 30.09 1.14 -3.06
C GLU A 532 30.34 1.96 -1.78
N ARG A 533 30.44 1.31 -0.62
CA ARG A 533 30.56 1.98 0.68
C ARG A 533 31.92 1.81 1.36
N CYS A 534 32.67 0.76 1.01
CA CYS A 534 33.95 0.47 1.66
C CYS A 534 35.16 0.74 0.74
N GLY A 535 34.95 1.24 -0.48
CA GLY A 535 36.02 1.65 -1.39
C GLY A 535 36.84 0.51 -1.98
N TYR A 536 36.33 -0.72 -1.95
CA TYR A 536 36.99 -1.84 -2.63
C TYR A 536 36.79 -1.74 -4.14
N ASN A 537 37.75 -2.18 -4.95
CA ASN A 537 37.44 -2.50 -6.34
C ASN A 537 36.76 -3.88 -6.43
N ALA A 538 36.03 -4.13 -7.52
CA ALA A 538 35.22 -5.34 -7.68
C ALA A 538 36.03 -6.64 -7.55
N LEU A 539 37.23 -6.70 -8.14
CA LEU A 539 38.10 -7.88 -8.08
C LEU A 539 38.58 -8.15 -6.65
N ASP A 540 39.02 -7.12 -5.94
CA ASP A 540 39.49 -7.23 -4.56
C ASP A 540 38.35 -7.58 -3.62
N ALA A 541 37.15 -7.00 -3.80
CA ALA A 541 35.96 -7.35 -3.02
C ALA A 541 35.54 -8.82 -3.23
N ILE A 542 35.54 -9.30 -4.48
CA ILE A 542 35.23 -10.71 -4.80
C ILE A 542 36.26 -11.65 -4.18
N ASN A 543 37.55 -11.32 -4.28
CA ASN A 543 38.63 -12.11 -3.69
C ASN A 543 38.58 -12.09 -2.16
N HIS A 544 38.26 -10.94 -1.57
CA HIS A 544 38.10 -10.78 -0.13
C HIS A 544 36.92 -11.63 0.39
N PHE A 545 35.77 -11.58 -0.28
CA PHE A 545 34.63 -12.45 0.03
C PHE A 545 34.99 -13.94 -0.12
N ALA A 546 35.65 -14.34 -1.21
CA ALA A 546 36.02 -15.72 -1.47
C ALA A 546 37.05 -16.27 -0.45
N LYS A 547 37.92 -15.41 0.09
CA LYS A 547 38.86 -15.75 1.17
C LYS A 547 38.12 -15.99 2.48
N ALA A 548 37.17 -15.13 2.84
CA ALA A 548 36.43 -15.22 4.10
C ALA A 548 35.32 -16.27 4.10
N ARG A 549 34.72 -16.55 2.93
CA ARG A 549 33.72 -17.61 2.71
C ARG A 549 34.23 -18.58 1.64
N PRO A 550 34.99 -19.62 2.03
CA PRO A 550 35.58 -20.58 1.09
C PRO A 550 34.50 -21.18 0.19
N ASN A 551 34.75 -21.17 -1.12
CA ASN A 551 33.83 -21.39 -2.26
C ASN A 551 33.37 -20.12 -2.97
N GLY A 552 33.37 -18.96 -2.31
CA GLY A 552 33.01 -17.66 -2.87
C GLY A 552 31.69 -17.64 -3.66
N ILE A 553 31.62 -16.75 -4.64
CA ILE A 553 30.53 -16.70 -5.62
C ILE A 553 30.86 -17.74 -6.71
N LYS A 554 30.16 -18.87 -6.72
CA LYS A 554 30.39 -19.99 -7.64
C LYS A 554 29.81 -19.77 -9.03
N HIS A 555 28.61 -19.19 -9.09
CA HIS A 555 27.88 -19.04 -10.34
C HIS A 555 28.46 -17.88 -11.16
N ALA A 556 28.88 -18.18 -12.40
CA ALA A 556 29.50 -17.22 -13.30
C ALA A 556 28.64 -15.97 -13.49
N HIS A 557 27.33 -16.13 -13.72
CA HIS A 557 26.41 -15.00 -13.92
C HIS A 557 26.34 -13.99 -12.76
N PHE A 558 26.62 -14.40 -11.51
CA PHE A 558 26.73 -13.45 -10.40
C PHE A 558 28.07 -12.69 -10.44
N ARG A 559 29.17 -13.35 -10.82
CA ARG A 559 30.48 -12.69 -10.95
C ARG A 559 30.52 -11.77 -12.16
N ASP A 560 29.97 -12.21 -13.28
CA ASP A 560 29.98 -11.47 -14.54
C ASP A 560 29.22 -10.14 -14.37
N ARG A 561 28.11 -10.16 -13.61
CA ARG A 561 27.38 -8.94 -13.24
C ARG A 561 28.19 -7.99 -12.35
N LEU A 562 29.10 -8.49 -11.51
CA LEU A 562 29.97 -7.65 -10.68
C LEU A 562 31.13 -6.99 -11.47
N TYR A 563 31.46 -7.49 -12.67
CA TYR A 563 32.52 -6.94 -13.53
C TYR A 563 32.01 -6.12 -14.72
N ALA A 564 30.70 -6.10 -14.97
CA ALA A 564 30.12 -5.27 -16.00
C ALA A 564 30.40 -3.78 -15.68
N PRO A 565 31.02 -3.00 -16.58
CA PRO A 565 31.21 -1.57 -16.39
C PRO A 565 29.86 -0.90 -16.22
N ALA A 566 29.70 -0.07 -15.19
CA ALA A 566 28.61 0.89 -15.14
C ALA A 566 28.78 1.85 -16.33
N GLU A 567 27.94 1.75 -17.36
CA GLU A 567 27.95 2.74 -18.44
C GLU A 567 27.41 4.09 -17.92
N GLN A 568 28.38 4.97 -17.67
CA GLN A 568 28.43 6.43 -17.82
C GLN A 568 27.84 7.34 -16.71
N THR A 569 28.79 7.72 -15.85
CA THR A 569 28.85 8.62 -14.69
C THR A 569 29.08 10.12 -15.07
N PRO A 570 29.11 11.08 -14.12
CA PRO A 570 30.42 11.47 -13.61
C PRO A 570 30.42 11.70 -12.10
N LEU A 571 31.13 10.85 -11.36
CA LEU A 571 31.92 11.29 -10.22
C LEU A 571 33.24 10.53 -10.27
N LEU A 572 34.33 11.30 -10.14
CA LEU A 572 35.74 10.90 -10.12
C LEU A 572 36.47 11.00 -11.47
N ALA A 573 36.82 12.24 -11.82
CA ALA A 573 38.14 12.52 -12.38
C ALA A 573 39.20 12.36 -11.26
N ASP A 574 40.31 11.75 -11.66
CA ASP A 574 41.48 11.33 -10.88
C ASP A 574 42.20 12.51 -10.19
N ASP A 575 42.68 12.30 -8.97
CA ASP A 575 44.09 12.56 -8.61
C ASP A 575 44.40 12.12 -7.16
N ARG A 576 45.21 11.06 -7.07
CA ARG A 576 45.89 10.52 -5.87
C ARG A 576 47.08 11.43 -5.44
N PRO A 577 47.89 11.06 -4.41
CA PRO A 577 47.63 10.55 -3.05
C PRO A 577 48.56 11.23 -1.99
N ARG A 578 48.42 10.90 -0.68
CA ARG A 578 49.51 10.49 0.25
C ARG A 578 49.12 10.62 1.74
N SER A 579 49.07 9.48 2.46
CA SER A 579 49.92 9.07 3.60
C SER A 579 49.69 9.86 4.90
N VAL A 580 49.50 9.26 6.08
CA VAL A 580 50.45 8.55 6.97
C VAL A 580 49.56 8.04 8.15
N ARG A 581 49.58 6.75 8.57
CA ARG A 581 50.23 6.21 9.82
C ARG A 581 50.10 7.15 11.04
N SER A 582 49.88 6.76 12.28
CA SER A 582 50.01 5.54 13.11
C SER A 582 49.18 5.84 14.37
N ASP A 583 48.46 4.90 14.99
CA ASP A 583 48.92 3.88 15.94
C ASP A 583 49.97 4.35 16.97
N ASP A 584 49.83 3.75 18.16
CA ASP A 584 50.70 3.72 19.34
C ASP A 584 50.33 4.74 20.45
N ASP A 585 50.29 4.40 21.74
CA ASP A 585 50.33 3.12 22.46
C ASP A 585 50.21 3.46 23.96
N ASP A 586 49.76 2.44 24.70
CA ASP A 586 50.27 2.00 26.00
C ASP A 586 50.05 2.75 27.34
N ASP A 587 49.46 1.93 28.23
CA ASP A 587 49.96 1.52 29.55
C ASP A 587 49.96 2.51 30.73
N ASN A 588 49.26 2.17 31.80
CA ASN A 588 49.67 1.13 32.77
C ASN A 588 48.99 1.35 34.15
N GLN A 589 48.56 0.24 34.77
CA GLN A 589 48.65 -0.13 36.21
C GLN A 589 48.25 0.85 37.32
N ASP A 590 47.81 0.46 38.51
CA ASP A 590 47.15 -0.72 39.10
C ASP A 590 46.90 -0.34 40.59
N HIS A 591 45.87 -0.94 41.19
CA HIS A 591 45.69 -1.22 42.63
C HIS A 591 45.82 -0.09 43.70
N SER A 592 44.67 0.31 44.29
CA SER A 592 44.07 -0.37 45.47
C SER A 592 43.31 0.54 46.47
N ARG A 593 42.10 0.07 46.82
CA ARG A 593 41.41 0.08 48.13
C ARG A 593 41.00 1.39 48.82
N GLY A 594 39.68 1.50 49.06
CA GLY A 594 39.13 2.06 50.30
C GLY A 594 37.92 3.00 50.15
N THR A 595 36.70 2.42 50.18
CA THR A 595 35.38 3.06 50.43
C THR A 595 35.33 3.81 51.79
N PRO A 596 34.26 4.58 52.16
CA PRO A 596 33.04 4.96 51.42
C PRO A 596 32.65 6.47 51.51
N LEU A 597 31.63 6.82 50.72
CA LEU A 597 30.89 8.08 50.63
C LEU A 597 30.24 8.55 51.94
N ILE A 598 30.33 9.85 52.28
CA ILE A 598 29.24 10.64 52.91
C ILE A 598 29.27 12.12 52.40
N SER A 599 28.14 12.54 51.83
CA SER A 599 27.53 13.89 51.81
C SER A 599 28.30 15.09 51.20
N SER A 600 27.82 15.57 50.05
CA SER A 600 27.64 17.03 49.84
C SER A 600 26.35 17.37 49.08
N ARG A 601 25.19 17.00 49.64
CA ARG A 601 23.85 17.39 49.12
C ARG A 601 23.56 18.90 49.17
N VAL A 602 24.47 19.72 49.70
CA VAL A 602 24.34 21.19 49.72
C VAL A 602 25.20 21.86 48.64
N ARG A 603 26.24 21.17 48.14
CA ARG A 603 27.11 21.70 47.06
C ARG A 603 26.44 21.54 45.69
N GLU A 604 25.74 20.44 45.47
CA GLU A 604 25.05 20.16 44.20
C GLU A 604 23.83 21.04 43.96
N THR A 605 23.04 21.39 44.98
CA THR A 605 21.88 22.27 44.79
C THR A 605 22.32 23.71 44.48
N ALA A 606 23.40 24.17 45.08
CA ALA A 606 23.99 25.47 44.77
C ALA A 606 24.59 25.50 43.36
N ILE A 607 25.28 24.42 42.95
CA ILE A 607 25.82 24.28 41.58
C ILE A 607 24.70 24.14 40.56
N PHE A 608 23.61 23.44 40.87
CA PHE A 608 22.48 23.25 39.97
C PHE A 608 21.71 24.55 39.76
N ILE A 609 21.44 25.33 40.81
CA ILE A 609 20.80 26.65 40.69
C ILE A 609 21.73 27.62 39.94
N TRP A 610 23.04 27.57 40.22
CA TRP A 610 24.02 28.41 39.51
C TRP A 610 24.15 28.00 38.04
N ALA A 611 24.11 26.70 37.72
CA ALA A 611 24.15 26.19 36.35
C ALA A 611 22.85 26.48 35.60
N LEU A 612 21.69 26.45 36.26
CA LEU A 612 20.41 26.80 35.63
C LEU A 612 20.32 28.29 35.34
N LEU A 613 20.78 29.13 36.28
CA LEU A 613 20.89 30.58 36.07
C LEU A 613 21.97 30.93 35.04
N ALA A 614 23.10 30.22 35.02
CA ALA A 614 24.14 30.40 34.00
C ALA A 614 23.68 29.91 32.62
N THR A 615 22.89 28.84 32.54
CA THR A 615 22.33 28.33 31.28
C THR A 615 21.23 29.25 30.77
N ALA A 616 20.33 29.72 31.64
CA ALA A 616 19.37 30.75 31.27
C ALA A 616 20.06 32.05 30.86
N ALA A 617 21.13 32.44 31.55
CA ALA A 617 21.94 33.60 31.19
C ALA A 617 22.70 33.39 29.87
N VAL A 618 23.20 32.19 29.55
CA VAL A 618 23.86 31.85 28.28
C VAL A 618 22.85 31.71 27.14
N VAL A 619 21.63 31.26 27.41
CA VAL A 619 20.55 31.25 26.41
C VAL A 619 20.06 32.67 26.16
N VAL A 620 19.90 33.49 27.20
CA VAL A 620 19.56 34.91 27.05
C VAL A 620 20.72 35.69 26.43
N LEU A 621 21.98 35.43 26.80
CA LEU A 621 23.14 35.99 26.12
C LEU A 621 23.22 35.46 24.70
N GLY A 622 22.89 34.20 24.44
CA GLY A 622 22.88 33.59 23.12
C GLY A 622 21.82 34.22 22.23
N VAL A 623 20.63 34.47 22.77
CA VAL A 623 19.54 35.18 22.09
C VAL A 623 19.87 36.66 21.91
N ILE A 624 20.47 37.34 22.90
CA ILE A 624 20.90 38.74 22.80
C ILE A 624 22.10 38.87 21.87
N VAL A 625 23.04 37.93 21.85
CA VAL A 625 24.19 37.88 20.94
C VAL A 625 23.70 37.51 19.54
N GLN A 626 22.67 36.69 19.39
CA GLN A 626 22.05 36.38 18.09
C GLN A 626 21.15 37.52 17.58
N HIS A 627 20.61 38.36 18.49
CA HIS A 627 19.82 39.55 18.15
C HIS A 627 20.67 40.83 18.01
N ASN A 628 21.85 40.91 18.65
CA ASN A 628 22.81 42.03 18.56
C ASN A 628 24.00 41.74 17.62
N ASN A 629 24.29 40.47 17.29
CA ASN A 629 25.15 40.08 16.15
C ASN A 629 24.35 39.86 14.86
N VAL A 630 23.14 40.44 14.77
CA VAL A 630 22.70 41.08 13.51
C VAL A 630 23.57 42.32 13.27
N SER A 631 24.89 42.09 13.21
CA SER A 631 25.80 42.96 12.53
C SER A 631 25.60 42.66 11.05
N GLN A 632 25.20 43.68 10.32
CA GLN A 632 25.01 43.60 8.88
C GLN A 632 26.16 42.82 8.23
N PRO A 633 25.86 41.95 7.26
CA PRO A 633 26.92 41.32 6.48
C PRO A 633 27.80 42.43 5.89
N PRO A 634 29.13 42.26 5.87
CA PRO A 634 30.00 43.22 5.18
C PRO A 634 29.54 43.34 3.73
N PRO A 635 29.72 44.50 3.07
CA PRO A 635 29.19 44.73 1.74
C PRO A 635 29.79 43.66 0.80
N ARG A 636 28.99 42.63 0.52
CA ARG A 636 29.28 41.73 -0.59
C ARG A 636 29.06 42.57 -1.83
N GLN A 637 30.16 42.81 -2.53
CA GLN A 637 30.11 43.17 -3.94
C GLN A 637 29.08 42.27 -4.63
N PRO A 638 28.24 42.79 -5.53
CA PRO A 638 27.22 42.00 -6.19
C PRO A 638 27.91 41.00 -7.12
N THR A 639 28.11 39.77 -6.63
CA THR A 639 28.36 38.61 -7.48
C THR A 639 27.08 37.79 -7.52
N THR A 640 26.15 38.30 -8.33
CA THR A 640 25.19 37.50 -9.09
C THR A 640 25.95 36.44 -9.88
N GLN A 641 25.86 35.15 -9.54
CA GLN A 641 25.89 34.07 -10.54
C GLN A 641 25.03 32.87 -10.08
N PRO A 642 24.01 32.47 -10.85
CA PRO A 642 23.30 31.19 -10.71
C PRO A 642 24.26 30.01 -10.91
N LEU A 643 23.86 28.79 -10.51
CA LEU A 643 24.47 27.58 -11.10
C LEU A 643 24.52 27.79 -12.61
N PRO A 644 25.64 27.49 -13.30
CA PRO A 644 25.70 27.71 -14.73
C PRO A 644 24.56 26.89 -15.33
N HIS A 645 23.53 27.60 -15.81
CA HIS A 645 22.79 27.13 -16.96
C HIS A 645 23.87 26.56 -17.90
N PRO A 646 23.70 25.34 -18.47
CA PRO A 646 24.46 25.04 -19.66
C PRO A 646 24.33 26.30 -20.53
N PRO A 647 25.44 26.88 -21.03
CA PRO A 647 25.32 28.10 -21.81
C PRO A 647 24.17 27.84 -22.76
N PRO A 648 23.16 28.74 -22.86
CA PRO A 648 22.20 28.60 -23.93
C PRO A 648 23.11 28.38 -25.13
N THR A 649 23.03 27.21 -25.75
CA THR A 649 23.65 27.05 -27.04
C THR A 649 22.86 28.02 -27.86
N THR A 650 23.37 29.25 -27.93
CA THR A 650 22.91 30.34 -28.72
C THR A 650 23.19 29.90 -30.14
N ASN A 651 22.43 28.93 -30.64
CA ASN A 651 21.71 29.16 -31.86
C ASN A 651 20.51 30.01 -31.49
N THR A 652 20.83 31.28 -31.24
CA THR A 652 19.96 32.41 -31.57
C THR A 652 19.75 32.40 -33.08
N SER A 653 19.00 31.44 -33.60
CA SER A 653 18.04 31.78 -34.63
C SER A 653 16.76 32.08 -33.87
N GLY A 654 16.45 33.37 -33.68
CA GLY A 654 15.13 33.82 -33.22
C GLY A 654 14.07 33.54 -34.28
N GLY A 655 13.99 32.29 -34.73
CA GLY A 655 13.14 31.80 -35.80
C GLY A 655 12.04 30.90 -35.25
N LYS A 656 11.05 30.65 -36.10
CA LYS A 656 9.91 29.78 -35.85
C LYS A 656 10.37 28.39 -35.38
N ARG A 657 9.81 27.91 -34.26
CA ARG A 657 10.09 26.59 -33.68
C ARG A 657 8.82 25.75 -33.53
N ASN A 658 8.94 24.45 -33.79
CA ASN A 658 7.90 23.45 -33.56
C ASN A 658 8.36 22.49 -32.45
N LEU A 659 7.48 22.19 -31.49
CA LEU A 659 7.72 21.22 -30.43
C LEU A 659 6.61 20.17 -30.44
N VAL A 660 6.97 18.92 -30.68
CA VAL A 660 6.06 17.78 -30.54
C VAL A 660 6.48 16.96 -29.34
N PHE A 661 5.57 16.83 -28.37
CA PHE A 661 5.74 15.97 -27.21
C PHE A 661 4.82 14.75 -27.35
N MET A 662 5.38 13.55 -27.38
CA MET A 662 4.58 12.33 -27.47
C MET A 662 4.62 11.56 -26.16
N VAL A 663 3.45 11.21 -25.62
CA VAL A 663 3.31 10.35 -24.44
C VAL A 663 2.87 8.95 -24.88
N SER A 664 3.47 7.92 -24.33
CA SER A 664 3.10 6.52 -24.55
C SER A 664 2.64 5.95 -23.21
N ASP A 665 1.39 6.22 -22.82
CA ASP A 665 0.88 5.89 -21.48
C ASP A 665 1.10 4.40 -21.17
N GLY A 666 1.68 4.08 -20.01
CA GLY A 666 1.95 2.70 -19.60
C GLY A 666 3.04 1.93 -20.36
N MET A 667 3.74 2.56 -21.32
CA MET A 667 4.74 1.90 -22.17
C MET A 667 6.13 1.77 -21.51
N GLY A 668 6.36 0.66 -20.80
CA GLY A 668 7.69 0.29 -20.33
C GLY A 668 8.61 -0.37 -21.39
N PRO A 669 9.89 -0.58 -21.07
CA PRO A 669 10.87 -1.19 -21.98
C PRO A 669 10.51 -2.61 -22.46
N ALA A 670 9.77 -3.37 -21.65
CA ALA A 670 9.30 -4.72 -22.00
C ALA A 670 8.31 -4.70 -23.17
N SER A 671 7.48 -3.66 -23.28
CA SER A 671 6.53 -3.47 -24.38
C SER A 671 7.25 -3.39 -25.73
N LEU A 672 8.39 -2.70 -25.82
CA LEU A 672 9.20 -2.68 -27.04
C LEU A 672 9.70 -4.08 -27.42
N SER A 673 10.18 -4.85 -26.45
CA SER A 673 10.74 -6.18 -26.72
C SER A 673 9.67 -7.17 -27.20
N LEU A 674 8.48 -7.10 -26.59
CA LEU A 674 7.29 -7.84 -27.02
C LEU A 674 6.92 -7.47 -28.46
N THR A 675 6.77 -6.17 -28.74
CA THR A 675 6.32 -5.68 -30.05
C THR A 675 7.35 -5.92 -31.16
N ARG A 676 8.65 -5.76 -30.88
CA ARG A 676 9.72 -6.00 -31.86
C ARG A 676 9.66 -7.43 -32.40
N SER A 677 9.62 -8.41 -31.51
CA SER A 677 9.63 -9.82 -31.92
C SER A 677 8.30 -10.24 -32.57
N PHE A 678 7.18 -9.65 -32.12
CA PHE A 678 5.89 -9.80 -32.77
C PHE A 678 5.94 -9.30 -34.22
N ARG A 679 6.40 -8.07 -34.45
CA ARG A 679 6.53 -7.48 -35.79
C ARG A 679 7.47 -8.27 -36.68
N GLN A 680 8.63 -8.66 -36.16
CA GLN A 680 9.59 -9.50 -36.89
C GLN A 680 8.94 -10.80 -37.39
N LEU A 681 8.11 -11.44 -36.57
CA LEU A 681 7.37 -12.62 -36.96
C LEU A 681 6.30 -12.31 -38.01
N THR A 682 5.42 -11.32 -37.75
CA THR A 682 4.25 -11.06 -38.60
C THR A 682 4.61 -10.48 -39.95
N GLU A 683 5.68 -9.70 -40.03
CA GLU A 683 6.15 -9.06 -41.27
C GLU A 683 7.31 -9.85 -41.93
N CYS A 684 7.69 -11.01 -41.38
CA CYS A 684 8.79 -11.85 -41.88
C CYS A 684 10.13 -11.09 -41.99
N LEU A 685 10.44 -10.25 -41.00
CA LEU A 685 11.63 -9.40 -41.00
C LEU A 685 12.84 -10.12 -40.39
N PRO A 686 14.07 -9.68 -40.73
CA PRO A 686 15.29 -10.13 -40.08
C PRO A 686 15.28 -9.88 -38.56
N ILE A 687 16.05 -10.70 -37.83
CA ILE A 687 16.14 -10.62 -36.35
C ILE A 687 16.76 -9.31 -35.84
N ASP A 688 17.52 -8.62 -36.69
CA ASP A 688 18.14 -7.32 -36.43
C ASP A 688 17.27 -6.14 -36.87
N ASP A 689 16.08 -6.38 -37.46
CA ASP A 689 15.12 -5.29 -37.69
C ASP A 689 14.56 -4.79 -36.35
N THR A 690 14.42 -3.47 -36.25
CA THR A 690 14.04 -2.77 -35.02
C THR A 690 12.91 -1.78 -35.30
N LEU A 691 12.22 -1.36 -34.24
CA LEU A 691 11.20 -0.33 -34.32
C LEU A 691 11.85 1.03 -34.67
N THR A 692 11.05 1.99 -35.13
CA THR A 692 11.54 3.36 -35.35
C THR A 692 11.98 3.97 -34.02
N LEU A 693 11.21 3.71 -32.95
CA LEU A 693 11.52 4.09 -31.57
C LEU A 693 12.92 3.60 -31.14
N ASP A 694 13.28 2.35 -31.42
CA ASP A 694 14.59 1.77 -31.06
C ASP A 694 15.76 2.59 -31.63
N LYS A 695 15.59 3.16 -32.84
CA LYS A 695 16.61 3.96 -33.53
C LYS A 695 16.76 5.37 -32.95
N HIS A 696 15.80 5.79 -32.14
CA HIS A 696 15.71 7.13 -31.55
C HIS A 696 15.75 7.11 -30.02
N PHE A 697 16.18 6.00 -29.42
CA PHE A 697 16.36 5.89 -27.98
C PHE A 697 17.38 6.93 -27.48
N TRP A 698 16.96 7.74 -26.51
CA TRP A 698 17.72 8.88 -26.02
C TRP A 698 18.16 8.71 -24.56
N GLY A 699 17.36 8.04 -23.74
CA GLY A 699 17.60 7.88 -22.32
C GLY A 699 16.43 7.20 -21.62
N THR A 700 16.34 7.37 -20.30
CA THR A 700 15.24 6.86 -19.49
C THR A 700 14.76 7.90 -18.49
N SER A 701 13.48 7.86 -18.16
CA SER A 701 12.82 8.76 -17.21
C SER A 701 12.39 8.00 -15.96
N ARG A 702 12.72 8.54 -14.79
CA ARG A 702 12.19 8.11 -13.49
C ARG A 702 10.83 8.77 -13.27
N THR A 703 9.87 8.02 -12.75
CA THR A 703 8.45 8.42 -12.87
C THR A 703 7.73 8.72 -11.55
N ARG A 704 8.32 8.40 -10.38
CA ARG A 704 7.63 8.47 -9.06
C ARG A 704 6.86 9.79 -8.82
N SER A 705 5.78 9.74 -8.05
CA SER A 705 5.09 10.94 -7.59
C SER A 705 5.59 11.37 -6.20
N THR A 706 4.96 12.39 -5.61
CA THR A 706 5.21 12.81 -4.22
C THR A 706 4.46 11.95 -3.20
N SER A 707 3.35 11.32 -3.59
CA SER A 707 2.51 10.50 -2.71
C SER A 707 2.78 9.01 -2.82
N SER A 708 3.54 8.56 -3.84
CA SER A 708 3.82 7.15 -4.11
C SER A 708 5.12 6.96 -4.89
N LEU A 709 5.77 5.79 -4.70
CA LEU A 709 6.89 5.36 -5.55
C LEU A 709 6.44 4.94 -6.96
N VAL A 710 5.16 4.61 -7.13
CA VAL A 710 4.52 4.31 -8.40
C VAL A 710 3.56 5.47 -8.72
N THR A 711 3.84 6.19 -9.80
CA THR A 711 2.99 7.31 -10.25
C THR A 711 1.73 6.81 -10.92
N ASP A 712 0.69 7.65 -10.96
CA ASP A 712 -0.35 7.55 -11.97
C ASP A 712 -0.08 8.53 -13.14
N SER A 713 -0.87 8.43 -14.21
CA SER A 713 -0.77 9.31 -15.38
C SER A 713 -0.90 10.78 -15.03
N ALA A 714 -1.78 11.14 -14.08
CA ALA A 714 -2.00 12.53 -13.66
C ALA A 714 -0.74 13.17 -13.06
N ALA A 715 -0.11 12.51 -12.09
CA ALA A 715 1.13 13.01 -11.51
C ALA A 715 2.33 12.93 -12.50
N GLY A 716 2.35 11.91 -13.37
CA GLY A 716 3.37 11.76 -14.41
C GLY A 716 3.31 12.87 -15.44
N ALA A 717 2.12 13.14 -15.97
CA ALA A 717 1.86 14.20 -16.94
C ALA A 717 2.01 15.60 -16.33
N THR A 718 1.61 15.82 -15.07
CA THR A 718 1.89 17.08 -14.35
C THR A 718 3.40 17.35 -14.26
N ALA A 719 4.23 16.31 -14.13
CA ALA A 719 5.68 16.50 -14.13
C ALA A 719 6.21 16.93 -15.50
N PHE A 720 5.62 16.45 -16.59
CA PHE A 720 5.97 16.90 -17.95
C PHE A 720 5.44 18.30 -18.24
N SER A 721 4.21 18.59 -17.85
CA SER A 721 3.54 19.84 -18.21
C SER A 721 4.01 21.01 -17.37
N CYS A 722 4.17 20.85 -16.04
CA CYS A 722 4.61 21.90 -15.13
C CYS A 722 6.12 21.88 -14.84
N GLY A 723 6.84 20.80 -15.12
CA GLY A 723 8.23 20.63 -14.65
C GLY A 723 8.33 20.55 -13.13
N ARG A 724 7.29 20.03 -12.45
CA ARG A 724 7.19 19.93 -10.98
C ARG A 724 6.53 18.60 -10.59
N LYS A 725 6.98 18.00 -9.48
CA LYS A 725 6.37 16.78 -8.95
C LYS A 725 5.01 17.07 -8.32
N SER A 726 4.08 16.14 -8.48
CA SER A 726 2.73 16.19 -7.91
C SER A 726 2.35 14.90 -7.15
N TYR A 727 1.14 14.82 -6.61
CA TYR A 727 0.55 13.65 -5.97
C TYR A 727 -0.36 12.89 -6.95
N ASN A 728 -0.54 11.58 -6.75
CA ASN A 728 -1.34 10.78 -7.67
C ASN A 728 -2.79 11.28 -7.75
N GLY A 729 -3.31 11.40 -8.97
CA GLY A 729 -4.65 11.90 -9.27
C GLY A 729 -4.73 13.41 -9.45
N ALA A 730 -3.66 14.18 -9.25
CA ALA A 730 -3.64 15.63 -9.43
C ALA A 730 -3.52 16.04 -10.91
N ILE A 731 -4.37 16.94 -11.39
CA ILE A 731 -4.25 17.54 -12.72
C ILE A 731 -3.66 18.94 -12.58
N SER A 732 -2.36 19.08 -12.88
CA SER A 732 -1.64 20.36 -12.82
C SER A 732 -1.74 21.07 -11.46
N MET A 733 -1.84 20.28 -10.38
CA MET A 733 -1.82 20.74 -8.99
C MET A 733 -0.52 20.31 -8.32
N LEU A 734 -0.02 21.08 -7.36
CA LEU A 734 1.16 20.76 -6.55
C LEU A 734 0.76 20.02 -5.26
N PRO A 735 1.70 19.43 -4.50
CA PRO A 735 1.42 18.72 -3.25
C PRO A 735 0.71 19.54 -2.16
N ASP A 736 0.76 20.86 -2.26
CA ASP A 736 0.04 21.78 -1.38
C ASP A 736 -1.35 22.18 -1.92
N HIS A 737 -1.85 21.49 -2.95
CA HIS A 737 -3.12 21.75 -3.65
C HIS A 737 -3.20 23.15 -4.31
N THR A 738 -2.04 23.75 -4.61
CA THR A 738 -1.99 24.96 -5.45
C THR A 738 -1.78 24.59 -6.92
N PRO A 739 -2.37 25.33 -7.88
CA PRO A 739 -2.13 25.07 -9.30
C PRO A 739 -0.67 25.40 -9.69
N CYS A 740 -0.19 24.72 -10.73
CA CYS A 740 1.03 25.07 -11.47
C CYS A 740 0.68 25.34 -12.94
N GLY A 741 1.28 26.38 -13.51
CA GLY A 741 1.16 26.66 -14.94
C GLY A 741 1.90 25.63 -15.77
N THR A 742 1.36 25.34 -16.96
CA THR A 742 1.88 24.31 -17.85
C THR A 742 2.62 24.89 -19.05
N VAL A 743 3.47 24.06 -19.68
CA VAL A 743 4.21 24.44 -20.89
C VAL A 743 3.29 24.74 -22.07
N LEU A 744 2.13 24.08 -22.19
CA LEU A 744 1.17 24.34 -23.27
C LEU A 744 0.50 25.70 -23.08
N GLU A 745 0.08 26.03 -21.87
CA GLU A 745 -0.52 27.34 -21.55
C GLU A 745 0.49 28.47 -21.76
N ALA A 746 1.74 28.25 -21.35
CA ALA A 746 2.84 29.18 -21.59
C ALA A 746 3.13 29.34 -23.09
N ALA A 747 3.13 28.25 -23.85
CA ALA A 747 3.29 28.30 -25.30
C ALA A 747 2.17 29.11 -25.94
N LYS A 748 0.91 28.91 -25.51
CA LYS A 748 -0.22 29.69 -25.99
C LYS A 748 -0.07 31.18 -25.71
N ARG A 749 0.31 31.53 -24.47
CA ARG A 749 0.57 32.92 -24.05
C ARG A 749 1.67 33.58 -24.88
N ALA A 750 2.73 32.83 -25.20
CA ALA A 750 3.83 33.27 -26.04
C ALA A 750 3.50 33.31 -27.56
N GLY A 751 2.26 32.98 -27.95
CA GLY A 751 1.77 33.06 -29.33
C GLY A 751 1.97 31.80 -30.17
N TYR A 752 2.39 30.68 -29.58
CA TYR A 752 2.37 29.39 -30.28
C TYR A 752 0.93 28.90 -30.45
N THR A 753 0.68 28.20 -31.55
CA THR A 753 -0.57 27.43 -31.69
C THR A 753 -0.44 26.11 -30.94
N THR A 754 -1.48 25.67 -30.25
CA THR A 754 -1.41 24.51 -29.33
C THR A 754 -2.38 23.40 -29.73
N GLY A 755 -1.97 22.14 -29.55
CA GLY A 755 -2.82 21.00 -29.86
C GLY A 755 -2.66 19.81 -28.92
N LEU A 756 -3.74 19.05 -28.78
CA LEU A 756 -3.84 17.78 -28.05
C LEU A 756 -4.42 16.71 -28.98
N VAL A 757 -3.76 15.55 -29.08
CA VAL A 757 -4.22 14.41 -29.87
C VAL A 757 -4.09 13.15 -29.04
N VAL A 758 -5.19 12.44 -28.82
CA VAL A 758 -5.22 11.24 -27.95
C VAL A 758 -6.10 10.14 -28.53
N THR A 759 -5.97 8.92 -28.00
CA THR A 759 -6.86 7.79 -28.33
C THR A 759 -7.84 7.45 -27.20
N THR A 760 -7.69 8.07 -26.03
CA THR A 760 -8.64 8.02 -24.92
C THR A 760 -9.61 9.21 -24.97
N ASP A 761 -10.36 9.41 -23.89
CA ASP A 761 -11.05 10.66 -23.60
C ASP A 761 -10.07 11.84 -23.63
N ILE A 762 -10.44 12.93 -24.33
CA ILE A 762 -9.62 14.15 -24.33
C ILE A 762 -9.45 14.74 -22.92
N THR A 763 -10.38 14.43 -22.01
CA THR A 763 -10.37 14.85 -20.61
C THR A 763 -9.59 13.91 -19.69
N ASP A 764 -9.02 12.81 -20.19
CA ASP A 764 -8.20 11.92 -19.37
C ASP A 764 -6.93 12.63 -18.89
N ALA A 765 -6.25 12.04 -17.92
CA ALA A 765 -5.29 12.78 -17.10
C ALA A 765 -4.11 13.36 -17.89
N THR A 766 -3.58 12.64 -18.88
CA THR A 766 -2.43 13.10 -19.65
C THR A 766 -2.74 14.37 -20.44
N PRO A 767 -3.74 14.43 -21.34
CA PRO A 767 -4.12 15.68 -22.01
C PRO A 767 -4.60 16.76 -21.04
N ALA A 768 -5.37 16.40 -20.01
CA ALA A 768 -5.89 17.35 -19.04
C ALA A 768 -4.77 18.10 -18.29
N CYS A 769 -3.66 17.42 -17.98
CA CYS A 769 -2.50 18.05 -17.31
C CYS A 769 -1.79 19.11 -18.15
N PHE A 770 -2.10 19.27 -19.43
CA PHE A 770 -1.58 20.37 -20.25
C PHE A 770 -2.54 21.55 -20.38
N ALA A 771 -3.79 21.44 -19.93
CA ALA A 771 -4.82 22.45 -20.22
C ALA A 771 -5.82 22.74 -19.07
N SER A 772 -5.73 22.01 -17.96
CA SER A 772 -6.68 22.10 -16.85
C SER A 772 -6.00 22.03 -15.49
N HIS A 773 -6.73 22.45 -14.44
CA HIS A 773 -6.30 22.41 -13.03
C HIS A 773 -7.43 21.91 -12.12
N VAL A 774 -7.33 20.67 -11.64
CA VAL A 774 -8.29 20.07 -10.71
C VAL A 774 -7.60 19.18 -9.68
N ASP A 775 -8.16 19.09 -8.48
CA ASP A 775 -7.55 18.32 -7.38
C ASP A 775 -7.57 16.81 -7.64
N LEU A 776 -8.54 16.32 -8.43
CA LEU A 776 -8.74 14.91 -8.74
C LEU A 776 -9.04 14.71 -10.24
N ARG A 777 -8.31 13.78 -10.89
CA ARG A 777 -8.46 13.42 -12.31
C ARG A 777 -9.86 12.95 -12.71
N MET A 778 -10.67 12.51 -11.75
CA MET A 778 -12.06 12.09 -11.98
C MET A 778 -13.03 13.26 -12.25
N GLN A 779 -12.57 14.51 -12.19
CA GLN A 779 -13.37 15.71 -12.46
C GLN A 779 -13.46 16.03 -13.97
N ASN A 780 -13.62 15.01 -14.83
CA ASN A 780 -13.67 15.14 -16.30
C ASN A 780 -14.66 16.21 -16.80
N ASP A 781 -15.80 16.35 -16.14
CA ASP A 781 -16.82 17.34 -16.51
C ASP A 781 -16.35 18.80 -16.35
N GLU A 782 -15.48 19.05 -15.37
CA GLU A 782 -14.83 20.35 -15.12
C GLU A 782 -13.63 20.55 -16.07
N ILE A 783 -12.85 19.50 -16.28
CA ILE A 783 -11.73 19.48 -17.25
C ILE A 783 -12.26 19.84 -18.66
N ALA A 784 -13.35 19.23 -19.11
CA ALA A 784 -13.98 19.53 -20.40
C ALA A 784 -14.34 21.01 -20.57
N LEU A 785 -14.82 21.65 -19.49
CA LEU A 785 -15.15 23.07 -19.50
C LEU A 785 -13.88 23.94 -19.59
N GLN A 786 -12.84 23.59 -18.83
CA GLN A 786 -11.57 24.32 -18.85
C GLN A 786 -10.89 24.22 -20.22
N GLU A 787 -10.83 23.02 -20.82
CA GLU A 787 -10.22 22.76 -22.13
C GLU A 787 -10.84 23.57 -23.27
N VAL A 788 -12.16 23.79 -23.25
CA VAL A 788 -12.84 24.60 -24.28
C VAL A 788 -12.72 26.11 -24.05
N GLY A 789 -12.24 26.52 -22.88
CA GLY A 789 -11.92 27.91 -22.54
C GLY A 789 -12.72 28.53 -21.38
N GLU A 790 -13.44 27.75 -20.57
CA GLU A 790 -14.08 28.26 -19.34
C GLU A 790 -13.12 28.38 -18.15
N GLY A 791 -11.86 27.93 -18.30
CA GLY A 791 -10.84 28.06 -17.27
C GLY A 791 -10.40 29.51 -17.02
N VAL A 792 -9.65 29.72 -15.93
CA VAL A 792 -9.15 31.05 -15.52
C VAL A 792 -8.39 31.76 -16.64
N LEU A 793 -7.59 31.02 -17.41
CA LEU A 793 -6.75 31.55 -18.48
C LEU A 793 -7.51 31.70 -19.82
N GLY A 794 -8.79 31.34 -19.87
CA GLY A 794 -9.56 31.25 -21.10
C GLY A 794 -9.08 30.10 -22.00
N ARG A 795 -9.13 30.30 -23.33
CA ARG A 795 -8.80 29.25 -24.30
C ARG A 795 -7.30 29.07 -24.46
N VAL A 796 -6.79 27.97 -23.94
CA VAL A 796 -5.35 27.62 -24.00
C VAL A 796 -5.00 26.58 -25.08
N VAL A 797 -5.98 25.84 -25.58
CA VAL A 797 -5.84 24.84 -26.66
C VAL A 797 -6.49 25.36 -27.96
N ASP A 798 -5.86 25.13 -29.12
CA ASP A 798 -6.44 25.46 -30.43
C ASP A 798 -6.97 24.25 -31.20
N LEU A 799 -6.41 23.06 -30.97
CA LEU A 799 -6.82 21.84 -31.66
C LEU A 799 -6.91 20.67 -30.67
N MET A 800 -8.04 19.97 -30.65
CA MET A 800 -8.24 18.76 -29.88
C MET A 800 -8.78 17.67 -30.79
N LEU A 801 -8.13 16.51 -30.84
CA LEU A 801 -8.61 15.32 -31.57
C LEU A 801 -8.53 14.10 -30.66
N GLY A 802 -9.67 13.48 -30.34
CA GLY A 802 -9.70 12.30 -29.46
C GLY A 802 -11.09 11.73 -29.25
N GLY A 803 -11.26 10.96 -28.18
CA GLY A 803 -12.53 10.41 -27.69
C GLY A 803 -13.18 11.28 -26.60
N GLY A 804 -14.01 10.67 -25.76
CA GLY A 804 -14.58 11.31 -24.57
C GLY A 804 -15.79 12.22 -24.82
N ARG A 805 -16.47 12.08 -25.97
CA ARG A 805 -17.64 12.91 -26.30
C ARG A 805 -18.72 12.91 -25.20
N CYS A 806 -18.84 11.83 -24.43
CA CYS A 806 -19.84 11.73 -23.38
C CYS A 806 -19.72 12.85 -22.31
N HIS A 807 -18.51 13.36 -22.05
CA HIS A 807 -18.25 14.45 -21.09
C HIS A 807 -18.62 15.84 -21.61
N PHE A 808 -18.91 15.96 -22.91
CA PHE A 808 -19.23 17.23 -23.58
C PHE A 808 -20.72 17.39 -23.89
N LEU A 809 -21.49 16.31 -23.76
CA LEU A 809 -22.93 16.29 -24.04
C LEU A 809 -23.75 16.50 -22.75
N PRO A 810 -24.86 17.26 -22.80
CA PRO A 810 -25.72 17.44 -21.63
C PRO A 810 -26.38 16.13 -21.23
N ASN A 811 -26.74 15.96 -19.95
CA ASN A 811 -27.36 14.72 -19.42
C ASN A 811 -28.67 14.28 -20.11
N THR A 812 -29.29 15.16 -20.92
CA THR A 812 -30.47 14.85 -21.73
C THR A 812 -30.16 14.25 -23.10
N ALA A 813 -28.90 14.31 -23.55
CA ALA A 813 -28.46 13.79 -24.84
C ALA A 813 -28.07 12.31 -24.73
N GLU A 814 -28.34 11.56 -25.80
CA GLU A 814 -27.95 10.15 -25.90
C GLU A 814 -26.42 10.02 -25.90
N GLY A 815 -25.89 9.06 -25.14
CA GLY A 815 -24.45 8.85 -24.99
C GLY A 815 -23.73 9.83 -24.07
N SER A 816 -24.45 10.72 -23.36
CA SER A 816 -23.86 11.56 -22.32
C SER A 816 -23.49 10.75 -21.08
N CYS A 817 -22.38 11.11 -20.45
CA CYS A 817 -21.98 10.62 -19.11
C CYS A 817 -21.99 11.74 -18.06
N ARG A 818 -22.39 12.97 -18.43
CA ARG A 818 -22.53 14.10 -17.49
C ARG A 818 -23.73 13.92 -16.58
N LEU A 819 -23.62 14.45 -15.36
CA LEU A 819 -24.75 14.49 -14.41
C LEU A 819 -25.59 15.77 -14.51
N ASP A 820 -25.05 16.81 -15.15
CA ASP A 820 -25.69 18.11 -15.31
C ASP A 820 -26.23 18.33 -16.74
N GLY A 821 -27.02 19.40 -16.91
CA GLY A 821 -27.60 19.76 -18.21
C GLY A 821 -26.69 20.62 -19.09
N VAL A 822 -25.38 20.67 -18.82
CA VAL A 822 -24.45 21.54 -19.54
C VAL A 822 -24.05 20.91 -20.87
N ASP A 823 -24.24 21.65 -21.96
CA ASP A 823 -23.79 21.28 -23.30
C ASP A 823 -22.47 21.98 -23.60
N VAL A 824 -21.36 21.28 -23.36
CA VAL A 824 -20.00 21.84 -23.52
C VAL A 824 -19.69 22.04 -25.00
N VAL A 825 -20.20 21.18 -25.90
CA VAL A 825 -20.06 21.38 -27.36
C VAL A 825 -20.68 22.72 -27.75
N LYS A 826 -21.89 23.02 -27.25
CA LYS A 826 -22.54 24.29 -27.50
C LYS A 826 -21.75 25.46 -26.91
N VAL A 827 -21.23 25.33 -25.68
CA VAL A 827 -20.36 26.36 -25.07
C VAL A 827 -19.13 26.62 -25.94
N ALA A 828 -18.44 25.56 -26.38
CA ALA A 828 -17.27 25.66 -27.24
C ALA A 828 -17.62 26.41 -28.54
N ARG A 829 -18.68 26.02 -29.23
CA ARG A 829 -19.06 26.61 -30.52
C ARG A 829 -19.54 28.06 -30.39
N GLU A 830 -20.45 28.34 -29.46
CA GLU A 830 -21.13 29.63 -29.37
C GLU A 830 -20.33 30.69 -28.61
N LYS A 831 -19.59 30.30 -27.55
CA LYS A 831 -18.83 31.24 -26.72
C LYS A 831 -17.37 31.35 -27.16
N HIS A 832 -16.76 30.23 -27.56
CA HIS A 832 -15.32 30.16 -27.81
C HIS A 832 -14.94 29.93 -29.29
N GLY A 833 -15.95 29.81 -30.17
CA GLY A 833 -15.78 29.79 -31.62
C GLY A 833 -15.22 28.49 -32.20
N TRP A 834 -15.37 27.36 -31.51
CA TRP A 834 -14.84 26.08 -31.97
C TRP A 834 -15.57 25.53 -33.21
N ALA A 835 -14.81 25.09 -34.20
CA ALA A 835 -15.27 24.11 -35.17
C ALA A 835 -15.43 22.75 -34.48
N TYR A 836 -16.40 21.94 -34.89
CA TYR A 836 -16.71 20.67 -34.25
C TYR A 836 -16.90 19.55 -35.28
N ALA A 837 -16.28 18.40 -35.03
CA ALA A 837 -16.43 17.17 -35.80
C ALA A 837 -16.46 15.97 -34.83
N ASP A 838 -17.35 15.01 -35.05
CA ASP A 838 -17.59 13.94 -34.07
C ASP A 838 -17.81 12.55 -34.66
N ASP A 839 -17.58 12.40 -35.96
CA ASP A 839 -17.64 11.11 -36.64
C ASP A 839 -16.56 11.00 -37.73
N ARG A 840 -16.46 9.82 -38.34
CA ARG A 840 -15.52 9.56 -39.44
C ARG A 840 -15.71 10.53 -40.61
N SER A 841 -16.96 10.83 -40.97
CA SER A 841 -17.24 11.73 -42.10
C SER A 841 -16.73 13.15 -41.83
N GLY A 842 -16.92 13.64 -40.62
CA GLY A 842 -16.40 14.91 -40.13
C GLY A 842 -14.88 14.92 -40.11
N PHE A 843 -14.25 13.84 -39.66
CA PHE A 843 -12.80 13.68 -39.71
C PHE A 843 -12.25 13.71 -41.15
N ASP A 844 -12.83 12.93 -42.06
CA ASP A 844 -12.40 12.88 -43.47
C ASP A 844 -12.56 14.25 -44.16
N ALA A 845 -13.57 15.03 -43.78
CA ALA A 845 -13.78 16.38 -44.29
C ALA A 845 -12.64 17.36 -43.92
N LEU A 846 -11.89 17.08 -42.84
CA LEU A 846 -10.68 17.85 -42.47
C LEU A 846 -9.54 17.67 -43.49
N SER A 847 -9.67 16.69 -44.40
CA SER A 847 -8.73 16.44 -45.51
C SER A 847 -7.28 16.29 -45.05
N LEU A 848 -7.07 15.49 -43.99
CA LEU A 848 -5.79 15.32 -43.33
C LEU A 848 -5.12 16.66 -42.96
N GLY A 849 -5.92 17.57 -42.40
CA GLY A 849 -5.47 18.87 -41.89
C GLY A 849 -5.47 20.01 -42.92
N LYS A 850 -5.69 19.72 -44.20
CA LYS A 850 -5.71 20.75 -45.27
C LYS A 850 -6.96 21.60 -45.30
N ASN A 851 -8.02 21.17 -44.62
CA ASN A 851 -9.31 21.85 -44.57
C ASN A 851 -9.77 21.99 -43.12
N VAL A 852 -8.98 22.71 -42.31
CA VAL A 852 -9.23 22.91 -40.88
C VAL A 852 -9.41 24.40 -40.58
N SER A 853 -10.39 24.73 -39.74
CA SER A 853 -10.57 26.05 -39.14
C SER A 853 -10.33 25.93 -37.64
N LEU A 854 -9.36 26.71 -37.12
CA LEU A 854 -9.03 26.73 -35.69
C LEU A 854 -9.84 27.81 -34.95
N PRO A 855 -10.26 27.54 -33.69
CA PRO A 855 -9.97 26.31 -32.96
C PRO A 855 -10.88 25.13 -33.37
N LEU A 856 -10.37 23.89 -33.30
CA LEU A 856 -11.06 22.66 -33.74
C LEU A 856 -11.20 21.64 -32.61
N LEU A 857 -12.44 21.22 -32.34
CA LEU A 857 -12.78 20.17 -31.38
C LEU A 857 -13.27 18.93 -32.14
N GLY A 858 -12.42 17.91 -32.23
CA GLY A 858 -12.71 16.61 -32.82
C GLY A 858 -12.93 15.53 -31.77
N LEU A 859 -14.18 15.07 -31.57
CA LEU A 859 -14.53 14.05 -30.57
C LEU A 859 -15.16 12.82 -31.24
N PHE A 860 -14.33 11.89 -31.70
CA PHE A 860 -14.72 10.82 -32.64
C PHE A 860 -15.23 9.54 -31.96
N ALA A 861 -15.10 9.44 -30.64
CA ALA A 861 -15.61 8.32 -29.85
C ALA A 861 -16.39 8.81 -28.61
N GLY A 862 -17.33 7.98 -28.14
CA GLY A 862 -18.15 8.29 -26.96
C GLY A 862 -17.33 8.35 -25.68
N GLY A 863 -16.51 7.33 -25.45
CA GLY A 863 -15.38 7.34 -24.53
C GLY A 863 -14.09 7.16 -25.35
N ASP A 864 -13.25 6.22 -24.95
CA ASP A 864 -12.03 5.87 -25.68
C ASP A 864 -12.28 5.37 -27.11
N VAL A 865 -11.32 5.64 -27.99
CA VAL A 865 -11.22 4.96 -29.29
C VAL A 865 -10.90 3.48 -29.02
N PRO A 866 -11.54 2.53 -29.73
CA PRO A 866 -11.24 1.10 -29.55
C PRO A 866 -9.75 0.80 -29.74
N PHE A 867 -9.26 -0.27 -29.10
CA PHE A 867 -7.89 -0.72 -29.30
C PHE A 867 -7.57 -0.94 -30.79
N GLU A 868 -6.34 -0.70 -31.22
CA GLU A 868 -5.90 -0.80 -32.62
C GLU A 868 -6.22 -2.16 -33.24
N ILE A 869 -6.17 -3.23 -32.45
CA ILE A 869 -6.56 -4.59 -32.88
C ILE A 869 -8.02 -4.65 -33.36
N ASP A 870 -8.91 -3.88 -32.76
CA ASP A 870 -10.32 -3.81 -33.13
C ASP A 870 -10.57 -2.67 -34.12
N ARG A 871 -9.99 -1.49 -33.86
CA ARG A 871 -10.15 -0.26 -34.63
C ARG A 871 -9.71 -0.42 -36.08
N CYS A 872 -8.68 -1.23 -36.37
CA CYS A 872 -8.28 -1.48 -37.75
C CYS A 872 -9.41 -2.13 -38.59
N ASN A 873 -10.35 -2.84 -37.96
CA ASN A 873 -11.56 -3.40 -38.57
C ASN A 873 -12.77 -2.44 -38.51
N MET A 874 -12.58 -1.24 -37.95
CA MET A 874 -13.57 -0.18 -37.81
C MET A 874 -13.02 1.16 -38.32
N ALA A 875 -12.11 1.11 -39.30
CA ALA A 875 -11.45 2.30 -39.83
C ALA A 875 -12.44 3.29 -40.47
N ASP A 876 -13.60 2.82 -40.93
CA ASP A 876 -14.72 3.62 -41.42
C ASP A 876 -15.55 4.29 -40.31
N VAL A 877 -15.24 4.00 -39.03
CA VAL A 877 -15.92 4.58 -37.87
C VAL A 877 -14.95 5.47 -37.07
N TYR A 878 -13.73 4.99 -36.84
CA TYR A 878 -12.77 5.66 -35.97
C TYR A 878 -11.44 5.96 -36.70
N PRO A 879 -10.95 7.22 -36.64
CA PRO A 879 -9.61 7.54 -37.12
C PRO A 879 -8.54 6.89 -36.23
N SER A 880 -7.40 6.53 -36.84
CA SER A 880 -6.21 6.07 -36.12
C SER A 880 -5.44 7.24 -35.47
N LEU A 881 -4.58 6.92 -34.50
CA LEU A 881 -3.68 7.91 -33.90
C LEU A 881 -2.80 8.59 -34.96
N SER A 882 -2.25 7.82 -35.91
CA SER A 882 -1.44 8.38 -37.00
C SER A 882 -2.23 9.28 -37.95
N GLU A 883 -3.48 8.95 -38.27
CA GLU A 883 -4.35 9.83 -39.06
C GLU A 883 -4.62 11.14 -38.31
N MET A 884 -4.95 11.08 -37.02
CA MET A 884 -5.21 12.28 -36.20
C MET A 884 -3.94 13.13 -36.04
N ALA A 885 -2.79 12.51 -35.77
CA ALA A 885 -1.50 13.20 -35.66
C ALA A 885 -1.11 13.92 -36.96
N ILE A 886 -1.22 13.24 -38.12
CA ILE A 886 -0.92 13.86 -39.43
C ILE A 886 -1.87 15.03 -39.70
N THR A 887 -3.15 14.88 -39.35
CA THR A 887 -4.16 15.94 -39.47
C THR A 887 -3.79 17.15 -38.61
N ALA A 888 -3.44 16.93 -37.34
CA ALA A 888 -3.03 17.98 -36.42
C ALA A 888 -1.76 18.70 -36.90
N LEU A 889 -0.70 17.95 -37.23
CA LEU A 889 0.56 18.52 -37.74
C LEU A 889 0.34 19.38 -38.98
N THR A 890 -0.43 18.88 -39.95
CA THR A 890 -0.73 19.62 -41.19
C THR A 890 -1.54 20.88 -40.91
N ALA A 891 -2.55 20.81 -40.05
CA ALA A 891 -3.38 21.95 -39.69
C ALA A 891 -2.59 23.03 -38.91
N LEU A 892 -1.73 22.61 -37.98
CA LEU A 892 -0.90 23.52 -37.18
C LEU A 892 0.20 24.17 -38.02
N GLU A 893 0.82 23.44 -38.96
CA GLU A 893 1.79 24.01 -39.90
C GLU A 893 1.13 25.06 -40.81
N GLU A 894 -0.04 24.74 -41.35
CA GLU A 894 -0.85 25.65 -42.17
C GLU A 894 -1.20 26.92 -41.39
N ALA A 895 -1.72 26.76 -40.16
CA ALA A 895 -2.14 27.87 -39.32
C ALA A 895 -0.99 28.78 -38.88
N THR A 896 0.22 28.23 -38.78
CA THR A 896 1.41 28.97 -38.35
C THR A 896 2.31 29.41 -39.51
N ARG A 897 1.93 29.17 -40.76
CA ARG A 897 2.77 29.49 -41.93
C ARG A 897 3.28 30.93 -41.92
N ASP A 898 2.38 31.87 -41.68
CA ASP A 898 2.67 33.31 -41.70
C ASP A 898 2.90 33.89 -40.29
N SER A 899 3.17 33.01 -39.31
CA SER A 899 3.44 33.38 -37.91
C SER A 899 4.93 33.32 -37.59
N GLU A 900 5.39 34.22 -36.72
CA GLU A 900 6.74 34.19 -36.14
C GLU A 900 6.92 33.02 -35.14
N LYS A 901 5.81 32.46 -34.64
CA LYS A 901 5.76 31.33 -33.72
C LYS A 901 5.17 30.10 -34.41
N GLY A 902 5.76 28.94 -34.13
CA GLY A 902 5.25 27.66 -34.60
C GLY A 902 4.19 27.11 -33.67
N PHE A 903 4.27 25.82 -33.37
CA PHE A 903 3.28 25.16 -32.52
C PHE A 903 3.90 24.28 -31.41
N PHE A 904 3.08 24.03 -30.39
CA PHE A 904 3.26 22.98 -29.40
C PHE A 904 2.16 21.93 -29.60
N LEU A 905 2.54 20.66 -29.79
CA LEU A 905 1.60 19.56 -29.98
C LEU A 905 1.91 18.43 -29.01
N MET A 906 0.94 18.04 -28.19
CA MET A 906 1.00 16.82 -27.39
C MET A 906 0.22 15.71 -28.09
N ILE A 907 0.84 14.55 -28.26
CA ILE A 907 0.23 13.36 -28.87
C ILE A 907 0.35 12.18 -27.91
N GLU A 908 -0.73 11.45 -27.66
CA GLU A 908 -0.72 10.32 -26.73
C GLU A 908 -1.11 9.00 -27.41
N GLY A 909 -0.23 8.00 -27.27
CA GLY A 909 -0.57 6.58 -27.45
C GLY A 909 -1.25 6.05 -26.19
N SER A 910 -2.47 6.48 -25.95
CA SER A 910 -3.17 6.39 -24.65
C SER A 910 -3.54 4.96 -24.26
N ARG A 911 -3.94 4.12 -25.23
CA ARG A 911 -4.47 2.78 -24.94
C ARG A 911 -3.40 1.72 -24.64
N ILE A 912 -2.10 2.05 -24.72
CA ILE A 912 -1.03 1.13 -24.33
C ILE A 912 -1.13 0.78 -22.83
N ASP A 913 -1.51 1.74 -21.99
CA ASP A 913 -1.74 1.56 -20.55
C ASP A 913 -2.92 0.64 -20.27
N HIS A 914 -4.06 0.91 -20.93
CA HIS A 914 -5.28 0.13 -20.75
C HIS A 914 -5.07 -1.34 -21.13
N ALA A 915 -4.32 -1.61 -22.21
CA ALA A 915 -3.94 -2.97 -22.60
C ALA A 915 -3.06 -3.65 -21.52
N GLY A 916 -2.17 -2.89 -20.88
CA GLY A 916 -1.37 -3.34 -19.75
C GLY A 916 -2.22 -3.63 -18.50
N HIS A 917 -3.17 -2.75 -18.16
CA HIS A 917 -4.07 -2.93 -17.01
C HIS A 917 -4.90 -4.21 -17.11
N ILE A 918 -5.38 -4.54 -18.30
CA ILE A 918 -6.15 -5.77 -18.53
C ILE A 918 -5.28 -6.99 -18.88
N ASN A 919 -3.95 -6.82 -18.91
CA ASN A 919 -2.97 -7.85 -19.23
C ASN A 919 -3.18 -8.49 -20.62
N ASP A 920 -3.58 -7.71 -21.62
CA ASP A 920 -3.85 -8.17 -22.99
C ASP A 920 -2.65 -7.93 -23.92
N PRO A 921 -1.78 -8.94 -24.12
CA PRO A 921 -0.59 -8.78 -24.94
C PRO A 921 -0.91 -8.64 -26.43
N ALA A 922 -2.09 -9.08 -26.90
CA ALA A 922 -2.47 -8.98 -28.31
C ALA A 922 -2.90 -7.55 -28.66
N ALA A 923 -3.57 -6.86 -27.73
CA ALA A 923 -3.84 -5.43 -27.82
C ALA A 923 -2.53 -4.62 -27.65
N GLN A 924 -1.73 -4.93 -26.62
CA GLN A 924 -0.48 -4.23 -26.30
C GLN A 924 0.44 -4.03 -27.51
N VAL A 925 0.73 -5.11 -28.26
CA VAL A 925 1.66 -5.04 -29.39
C VAL A 925 1.14 -4.18 -30.54
N ARG A 926 -0.18 -4.12 -30.74
CA ARG A 926 -0.79 -3.35 -31.83
C ARG A 926 -0.88 -1.86 -31.50
N GLU A 927 -1.16 -1.53 -30.25
CA GLU A 927 -1.07 -0.15 -29.76
C GLU A 927 0.35 0.41 -29.92
N VAL A 928 1.37 -0.35 -29.51
CA VAL A 928 2.78 0.07 -29.66
C VAL A 928 3.19 0.21 -31.13
N LEU A 929 2.64 -0.62 -32.05
CA LEU A 929 2.91 -0.47 -33.48
C LEU A 929 2.28 0.78 -34.09
N GLU A 930 1.04 1.10 -33.71
CA GLU A 930 0.39 2.34 -34.15
C GLU A 930 1.08 3.58 -33.57
N TYR A 931 1.59 3.50 -32.34
CA TYR A 931 2.44 4.53 -31.76
C TYR A 931 3.78 4.67 -32.49
N ASP A 932 4.48 3.58 -32.83
CA ASP A 932 5.73 3.61 -33.62
C ASP A 932 5.51 4.22 -35.02
N LYS A 933 4.38 3.89 -35.66
CA LYS A 933 3.98 4.48 -36.95
C LYS A 933 3.71 5.97 -36.82
N THR A 934 3.05 6.39 -35.75
CA THR A 934 2.80 7.81 -35.45
C THR A 934 4.11 8.55 -35.21
N PHE A 935 5.01 7.98 -34.39
CA PHE A 935 6.33 8.53 -34.12
C PHE A 935 7.14 8.74 -35.42
N ARG A 936 7.11 7.74 -36.32
CA ARG A 936 7.72 7.86 -37.66
C ARG A 936 7.10 8.99 -38.48
N ALA A 937 5.77 9.10 -38.50
CA ALA A 937 5.08 10.16 -39.24
C ALA A 937 5.45 11.56 -38.74
N VAL A 938 5.61 11.72 -37.42
CA VAL A 938 6.06 12.99 -36.81
C VAL A 938 7.49 13.32 -37.23
N LEU A 939 8.41 12.35 -37.17
CA LEU A 939 9.80 12.54 -37.64
C LEU A 939 9.84 12.96 -39.11
N GLU A 940 9.11 12.24 -39.97
CA GLU A 940 9.04 12.55 -41.40
C GLU A 940 8.41 13.93 -41.68
N PHE A 941 7.53 14.40 -40.81
CA PHE A 941 6.96 15.74 -40.88
C PHE A 941 8.01 16.79 -40.49
N LEU A 942 8.71 16.60 -39.36
CA LEU A 942 9.72 17.55 -38.88
C LEU A 942 10.89 17.66 -39.87
N ASP A 943 11.32 16.56 -40.49
CA ASP A 943 12.36 16.53 -41.52
C ASP A 943 11.98 17.35 -42.79
N LYS A 944 10.69 17.56 -43.03
CA LYS A 944 10.15 18.31 -44.17
C LYS A 944 9.73 19.73 -43.83
N SER A 945 9.71 20.09 -42.54
CA SER A 945 9.31 21.43 -42.09
C SER A 945 10.48 22.41 -42.30
N ASP A 946 10.14 23.64 -42.70
CA ASP A 946 11.13 24.73 -42.79
C ASP A 946 11.45 25.33 -41.40
N ALA A 947 10.61 25.05 -40.39
CA ALA A 947 10.80 25.51 -39.02
C ALA A 947 11.69 24.53 -38.22
N GLU A 948 12.48 25.06 -37.29
CA GLU A 948 13.29 24.24 -36.39
C GLU A 948 12.37 23.40 -35.49
N GLY A 949 12.47 22.07 -35.59
CA GLY A 949 11.56 21.14 -34.92
C GLY A 949 12.27 20.17 -33.99
N VAL A 950 11.68 19.88 -32.83
CA VAL A 950 12.11 18.77 -31.98
C VAL A 950 10.93 17.87 -31.63
N LEU A 951 11.16 16.57 -31.71
CA LEU A 951 10.30 15.54 -31.14
C LEU A 951 10.96 15.00 -29.87
N VAL A 952 10.21 15.01 -28.77
CA VAL A 952 10.54 14.25 -27.55
C VAL A 952 9.37 13.33 -27.24
N ALA A 953 9.68 12.06 -26.98
CA ALA A 953 8.69 11.08 -26.58
C ALA A 953 9.12 10.36 -25.31
N THR A 954 8.17 10.06 -24.42
CA THR A 954 8.40 9.24 -23.22
C THR A 954 7.10 8.56 -22.82
N SER A 955 7.18 7.73 -21.80
CA SER A 955 6.00 7.30 -21.05
C SER A 955 5.94 8.04 -19.71
N ASP A 956 4.75 8.09 -19.12
CA ASP A 956 4.47 8.52 -17.75
C ASP A 956 4.75 7.43 -16.71
N HIS A 957 4.55 6.14 -17.05
CA HIS A 957 4.87 4.96 -16.25
C HIS A 957 4.88 3.65 -17.07
N GLU A 958 5.32 2.54 -16.48
CA GLU A 958 5.05 1.20 -17.04
C GLU A 958 3.78 0.62 -16.43
N THR A 959 3.04 -0.19 -17.19
CA THR A 959 1.80 -0.82 -16.71
C THR A 959 1.74 -2.33 -16.94
N GLY A 960 1.25 -3.04 -15.92
CA GLY A 960 1.06 -4.49 -15.90
C GLY A 960 2.28 -5.26 -15.38
N GLY A 961 3.46 -4.62 -15.29
CA GLY A 961 4.72 -5.27 -15.00
C GLY A 961 4.99 -6.40 -15.99
N LEU A 962 4.91 -6.04 -17.27
CA LEU A 962 5.00 -6.92 -18.43
C LEU A 962 6.38 -7.59 -18.50
N SER A 963 6.37 -8.87 -18.83
CA SER A 963 7.57 -9.66 -19.11
C SER A 963 7.35 -10.59 -20.29
N THR A 964 8.31 -10.63 -21.22
CA THR A 964 8.36 -11.62 -22.32
C THR A 964 8.90 -12.97 -21.85
N ALA A 965 8.43 -13.39 -20.67
CA ALA A 965 8.74 -14.65 -20.05
C ALA A 965 7.64 -14.98 -19.04
N TRP A 966 7.27 -16.26 -18.94
CA TRP A 966 6.30 -16.68 -17.95
C TRP A 966 6.54 -18.12 -17.50
N GLN A 967 6.50 -18.33 -16.19
CA GLN A 967 6.64 -19.64 -15.57
C GLN A 967 5.30 -20.06 -14.97
N ALA A 968 4.73 -21.16 -15.48
CA ALA A 968 3.36 -21.55 -15.18
C ALA A 968 3.11 -22.03 -13.75
N ARG A 969 4.05 -22.79 -13.18
CA ARG A 969 3.91 -23.38 -11.86
C ARG A 969 5.19 -23.28 -11.04
N SER A 970 5.02 -23.06 -9.74
CA SER A 970 6.09 -23.26 -8.77
C SER A 970 6.56 -24.72 -8.82
N GLY A 971 7.87 -24.93 -9.00
CA GLY A 971 8.47 -26.26 -9.11
C GLY A 971 8.75 -26.76 -10.54
N GLU A 972 8.23 -26.11 -11.58
CA GLU A 972 8.67 -26.37 -12.96
C GLU A 972 10.07 -25.79 -13.20
N LEU A 973 10.86 -26.42 -14.08
CA LEU A 973 12.13 -25.81 -14.52
C LEU A 973 11.81 -24.56 -15.36
N PRO A 974 12.60 -23.46 -15.25
CA PRO A 974 12.44 -22.31 -16.12
C PRO A 974 12.53 -22.74 -17.59
N VAL A 975 11.50 -22.39 -18.37
CA VAL A 975 11.49 -22.58 -19.82
C VAL A 975 11.74 -21.22 -20.44
N TYR A 976 12.82 -21.11 -21.23
CA TYR A 976 13.23 -19.85 -21.88
C TYR A 976 12.59 -19.72 -23.25
N ASN A 977 11.26 -19.68 -23.27
CA ASN A 977 10.47 -19.50 -24.49
C ASN A 977 9.35 -18.50 -24.27
N TRP A 978 9.03 -17.79 -25.35
CA TRP A 978 7.76 -17.12 -25.52
C TRP A 978 7.37 -17.16 -27.00
N HIS A 979 6.09 -17.00 -27.29
CA HIS A 979 5.48 -17.38 -28.56
C HIS A 979 4.71 -16.20 -29.19
N PRO A 980 5.39 -15.32 -29.96
CA PRO A 980 4.73 -14.19 -30.63
C PRO A 980 3.63 -14.64 -31.62
N ALA A 981 3.72 -15.87 -32.13
CA ALA A 981 2.71 -16.43 -33.04
C ALA A 981 1.31 -16.51 -32.43
N VAL A 982 1.21 -16.64 -31.10
CA VAL A 982 -0.07 -16.66 -30.39
C VAL A 982 -0.76 -15.30 -30.48
N LEU A 983 0.00 -14.21 -30.34
CA LEU A 983 -0.52 -12.84 -30.46
C LEU A 983 -0.96 -12.53 -31.89
N ALA A 984 -0.27 -13.11 -32.87
CA ALA A 984 -0.56 -12.95 -34.30
C ALA A 984 -1.86 -13.66 -34.73
N GLN A 985 -2.28 -14.67 -33.99
CA GLN A 985 -3.52 -15.40 -34.24
C GLN A 985 -4.76 -14.67 -33.70
N ALA A 986 -4.61 -13.89 -32.64
CA ALA A 986 -5.68 -13.06 -32.11
C ALA A 986 -6.01 -11.91 -33.08
N ASN A 987 -7.29 -11.69 -33.37
CA ASN A 987 -7.80 -10.61 -34.25
C ASN A 987 -8.78 -9.65 -33.56
N ALA A 988 -8.97 -9.79 -32.25
CA ALA A 988 -9.82 -8.93 -31.43
C ALA A 988 -9.23 -8.81 -30.01
N SER A 989 -9.46 -7.67 -29.35
CA SER A 989 -9.08 -7.48 -27.95
C SER A 989 -9.98 -8.25 -26.99
N SER A 990 -9.46 -8.54 -25.80
CA SER A 990 -10.25 -9.08 -24.70
C SER A 990 -11.43 -8.20 -24.28
N GLU A 991 -11.31 -6.87 -24.38
CA GLU A 991 -12.38 -5.90 -24.14
C GLU A 991 -13.52 -6.08 -25.15
N TYR A 992 -13.20 -6.13 -26.45
CA TYR A 992 -14.19 -6.33 -27.50
C TYR A 992 -14.89 -7.69 -27.39
N LEU A 993 -14.15 -8.75 -27.07
CA LEU A 993 -14.70 -10.09 -26.88
C LEU A 993 -15.62 -10.17 -25.66
N ALA A 994 -15.27 -9.53 -24.55
CA ALA A 994 -16.15 -9.45 -23.38
C ALA A 994 -17.46 -8.73 -23.72
N ARG A 995 -17.41 -7.62 -24.48
CA ARG A 995 -18.62 -6.93 -24.95
C ARG A 995 -19.50 -7.85 -25.80
N LEU A 996 -18.93 -8.56 -26.78
CA LEU A 996 -19.68 -9.52 -27.61
C LEU A 996 -20.32 -10.64 -26.78
N LEU A 997 -19.64 -11.13 -25.76
CA LEU A 997 -20.18 -12.14 -24.84
C LEU A 997 -21.40 -11.60 -24.08
N HIS A 998 -21.30 -10.40 -23.51
CA HIS A 998 -22.41 -9.78 -22.79
C HIS A 998 -23.61 -9.52 -23.71
N GLU A 999 -23.38 -9.01 -24.91
CA GLU A 999 -24.42 -8.80 -25.92
C GLU A 999 -25.13 -10.10 -26.30
N HIS A 1000 -24.36 -11.19 -26.46
CA HIS A 1000 -24.92 -12.50 -26.75
C HIS A 1000 -25.78 -13.03 -25.62
N ILE A 1001 -25.32 -12.93 -24.37
CA ILE A 1001 -26.06 -13.37 -23.17
C ILE A 1001 -27.37 -12.59 -23.04
N VAL A 1002 -27.32 -11.27 -23.21
CA VAL A 1002 -28.52 -10.40 -23.14
C VAL A 1002 -29.50 -10.72 -24.27
N SER A 1003 -29.00 -11.02 -25.47
CA SER A 1003 -29.84 -11.35 -26.62
C SER A 1003 -30.42 -12.77 -26.57
N ASN A 1004 -29.82 -13.68 -25.80
CA ASN A 1004 -30.19 -15.10 -25.74
C ASN A 1004 -30.34 -15.59 -24.28
N PRO A 1005 -31.27 -15.02 -23.49
CA PRO A 1005 -31.40 -15.32 -22.06
C PRO A 1005 -31.84 -16.77 -21.75
N GLU A 1006 -32.42 -17.47 -22.73
CA GLU A 1006 -32.88 -18.85 -22.62
C GLU A 1006 -31.82 -19.87 -23.10
N SER A 1007 -30.63 -19.42 -23.49
CA SER A 1007 -29.55 -20.31 -23.93
C SER A 1007 -29.11 -21.25 -22.81
N SER A 1008 -28.97 -22.54 -23.11
CA SER A 1008 -28.41 -23.47 -22.14
C SER A 1008 -26.93 -23.17 -21.89
N GLN A 1009 -26.41 -23.58 -20.74
CA GLN A 1009 -25.00 -23.38 -20.43
C GLN A 1009 -24.08 -24.11 -21.43
N GLU A 1010 -24.51 -25.27 -21.94
CA GLU A 1010 -23.77 -26.02 -22.98
C GLU A 1010 -23.75 -25.24 -24.31
N ASP A 1011 -24.89 -24.71 -24.75
CA ASP A 1011 -24.96 -23.90 -25.98
C ASP A 1011 -24.12 -22.63 -25.88
N LEU A 1012 -24.12 -21.98 -24.71
CA LEU A 1012 -23.29 -20.80 -24.46
C LEU A 1012 -21.80 -21.14 -24.52
N ILE A 1013 -21.37 -22.26 -23.92
CA ILE A 1013 -19.98 -22.72 -23.97
C ILE A 1013 -19.55 -23.03 -25.40
N ASP A 1014 -20.39 -23.71 -26.17
CA ASP A 1014 -20.13 -24.03 -27.57
C ASP A 1014 -20.02 -22.76 -28.43
N TRP A 1015 -20.89 -21.77 -28.17
CA TRP A 1015 -20.82 -20.47 -28.83
C TRP A 1015 -19.55 -19.69 -28.42
N ILE A 1016 -19.22 -19.62 -27.14
CA ILE A 1016 -17.97 -18.99 -26.65
C ILE A 1016 -16.77 -19.61 -27.37
N ASN A 1017 -16.69 -20.93 -27.40
CA ASN A 1017 -15.56 -21.63 -28.00
C ASN A 1017 -15.46 -21.37 -29.51
N SER A 1018 -16.56 -21.53 -30.24
CA SER A 1018 -16.57 -21.39 -31.70
C SER A 1018 -16.45 -19.94 -32.16
N ALA A 1019 -17.25 -19.03 -31.61
CA ALA A 1019 -17.39 -17.66 -32.11
C ALA A 1019 -16.37 -16.67 -31.52
N LEU A 1020 -15.88 -16.91 -30.30
CA LEU A 1020 -14.93 -16.02 -29.63
C LEU A 1020 -13.53 -16.62 -29.56
N VAL A 1021 -13.39 -17.82 -28.98
CA VAL A 1021 -12.06 -18.36 -28.68
C VAL A 1021 -11.33 -18.87 -29.93
N VAL A 1022 -11.98 -19.72 -30.74
CA VAL A 1022 -11.38 -20.29 -31.96
C VAL A 1022 -11.30 -19.24 -33.06
N GLU A 1023 -12.41 -18.54 -33.35
CA GLU A 1023 -12.50 -17.61 -34.47
C GLU A 1023 -11.74 -16.30 -34.22
N ARG A 1024 -11.74 -15.77 -32.98
CA ARG A 1024 -11.17 -14.46 -32.68
C ARG A 1024 -9.81 -14.50 -32.00
N LEU A 1025 -9.60 -15.40 -31.05
CA LEU A 1025 -8.27 -15.57 -30.41
C LEU A 1025 -7.37 -16.54 -31.18
N GLY A 1026 -7.93 -17.35 -32.08
CA GLY A 1026 -7.19 -18.40 -32.78
C GLY A 1026 -6.79 -19.59 -31.90
N ILE A 1027 -7.36 -19.68 -30.70
CA ILE A 1027 -7.06 -20.72 -29.72
C ILE A 1027 -7.91 -21.96 -30.03
N LYS A 1028 -7.26 -23.03 -30.49
CA LYS A 1028 -7.93 -24.28 -30.89
C LYS A 1028 -7.95 -25.36 -29.80
N ASP A 1029 -7.22 -25.12 -28.72
CA ASP A 1029 -6.98 -26.04 -27.62
C ASP A 1029 -7.44 -25.43 -26.29
N ALA A 1030 -8.56 -24.71 -26.31
CA ALA A 1030 -9.18 -24.17 -25.11
C ALA A 1030 -9.54 -25.30 -24.15
N LEU A 1031 -9.20 -25.14 -22.88
CA LEU A 1031 -9.54 -26.08 -21.83
C LEU A 1031 -11.01 -25.91 -21.46
N GLU A 1032 -11.69 -27.01 -21.11
CA GLU A 1032 -13.06 -26.94 -20.59
C GLU A 1032 -13.19 -26.00 -19.41
N LEU A 1033 -12.17 -25.92 -18.54
CA LEU A 1033 -12.15 -24.99 -17.40
C LEU A 1033 -12.10 -23.52 -17.84
N GLU A 1034 -11.38 -23.19 -18.92
CA GLU A 1034 -11.32 -21.83 -19.45
C GLU A 1034 -12.70 -21.41 -20.01
N LEU A 1035 -13.33 -22.29 -20.79
CA LEU A 1035 -14.65 -22.05 -21.38
C LEU A 1035 -15.75 -21.96 -20.31
N ASN A 1036 -15.73 -22.87 -19.33
CA ASN A 1036 -16.66 -22.84 -18.20
C ASN A 1036 -16.48 -21.56 -17.37
N ALA A 1037 -15.25 -21.09 -17.13
CA ALA A 1037 -15.00 -19.86 -16.40
C ALA A 1037 -15.61 -18.64 -17.12
N LEU A 1038 -15.48 -18.56 -18.44
CA LEU A 1038 -16.10 -17.51 -19.26
C LEU A 1038 -17.63 -17.55 -19.21
N ALA A 1039 -18.23 -18.74 -19.29
CA ALA A 1039 -19.68 -18.90 -19.24
C ALA A 1039 -20.27 -18.60 -17.85
N THR A 1040 -19.55 -18.93 -16.77
CA THR A 1040 -20.01 -18.77 -15.39
C THR A 1040 -19.70 -17.40 -14.78
N ASN A 1041 -18.65 -16.72 -15.26
CA ASN A 1041 -18.22 -15.42 -14.76
C ASN A 1041 -17.99 -14.43 -15.93
N PRO A 1042 -19.05 -14.06 -16.67
CA PRO A 1042 -18.92 -13.14 -17.81
C PRO A 1042 -18.32 -11.79 -17.42
N ASP A 1043 -18.56 -11.30 -16.19
CA ASP A 1043 -17.97 -10.06 -15.68
C ASP A 1043 -16.43 -10.10 -15.61
N ALA A 1044 -15.83 -11.29 -15.53
CA ALA A 1044 -14.37 -11.49 -15.54
C ALA A 1044 -13.81 -11.77 -16.94
N ALA A 1045 -14.63 -11.72 -17.99
CA ALA A 1045 -14.27 -12.20 -19.33
C ALA A 1045 -13.06 -11.47 -19.93
N ILE A 1046 -12.91 -10.16 -19.68
CA ILE A 1046 -11.75 -9.39 -20.16
C ILE A 1046 -10.45 -10.04 -19.68
N THR A 1047 -10.29 -10.19 -18.36
CA THR A 1047 -9.10 -10.79 -17.77
C THR A 1047 -8.93 -12.26 -18.16
N LEU A 1048 -10.04 -13.01 -18.31
CA LEU A 1048 -9.98 -14.41 -18.71
C LEU A 1048 -9.49 -14.57 -20.15
N PHE A 1049 -10.01 -13.81 -21.12
CA PHE A 1049 -9.54 -13.85 -22.50
C PHE A 1049 -8.07 -13.42 -22.60
N ALA A 1050 -7.70 -12.33 -21.93
CA ALA A 1050 -6.32 -11.85 -21.88
C ALA A 1050 -5.36 -12.89 -21.26
N HIS A 1051 -5.81 -13.58 -20.21
CA HIS A 1051 -5.07 -14.68 -19.58
C HIS A 1051 -4.88 -15.86 -20.53
N MET A 1052 -5.92 -16.29 -21.25
CA MET A 1052 -5.83 -17.39 -22.23
C MET A 1052 -4.76 -17.15 -23.30
N VAL A 1053 -4.65 -15.91 -23.78
CA VAL A 1053 -3.61 -15.49 -24.73
C VAL A 1053 -2.24 -15.45 -24.05
N SER A 1054 -2.11 -14.80 -22.90
CA SER A 1054 -0.85 -14.65 -22.15
C SER A 1054 -0.22 -16.00 -21.79
N MET A 1055 -1.04 -16.95 -21.31
CA MET A 1055 -0.65 -18.31 -20.96
C MET A 1055 0.01 -19.04 -22.15
N ARG A 1056 -0.64 -18.98 -23.32
CA ARG A 1056 -0.15 -19.63 -24.54
C ARG A 1056 1.05 -18.92 -25.13
N ALA A 1057 1.08 -17.59 -25.06
CA ALA A 1057 2.19 -16.76 -25.51
C ALA A 1057 3.43 -16.86 -24.60
N ARG A 1058 3.28 -17.38 -23.36
CA ARG A 1058 4.28 -17.33 -22.27
C ARG A 1058 4.71 -15.89 -21.96
N VAL A 1059 3.74 -14.99 -21.91
CA VAL A 1059 3.91 -13.60 -21.47
C VAL A 1059 3.43 -13.49 -20.02
N GLY A 1060 4.24 -12.86 -19.18
CA GLY A 1060 3.99 -12.74 -17.76
C GLY A 1060 3.63 -11.30 -17.39
N TRP A 1061 2.73 -11.17 -16.42
CA TRP A 1061 2.29 -9.91 -15.84
C TRP A 1061 2.40 -10.02 -14.32
N SER A 1062 2.83 -8.96 -13.64
CA SER A 1062 3.02 -8.99 -12.19
C SER A 1062 1.95 -8.22 -11.43
N THR A 1063 1.17 -7.39 -12.13
CA THR A 1063 0.13 -6.55 -11.54
C THR A 1063 -0.94 -6.22 -12.59
N HIS A 1064 -2.08 -5.72 -12.15
CA HIS A 1064 -3.07 -5.04 -13.00
C HIS A 1064 -2.96 -3.52 -12.85
N GLY A 1065 -1.88 -3.01 -12.25
CA GLY A 1065 -1.63 -1.59 -12.04
C GLY A 1065 -0.30 -1.16 -12.67
N HIS A 1066 0.13 0.05 -12.36
CA HIS A 1066 1.42 0.55 -12.83
C HIS A 1066 2.59 -0.06 -12.04
N SER A 1067 3.80 0.07 -12.57
CA SER A 1067 5.04 -0.25 -11.89
C SER A 1067 6.02 0.92 -11.91
N ALA A 1068 7.01 0.86 -11.01
CA ALA A 1068 8.06 1.88 -10.88
C ALA A 1068 9.25 1.64 -11.83
N VAL A 1069 9.03 0.95 -12.95
CA VAL A 1069 10.07 0.74 -13.96
C VAL A 1069 10.40 2.09 -14.62
N ASP A 1070 11.68 2.43 -14.70
CA ASP A 1070 12.14 3.59 -15.46
C ASP A 1070 11.77 3.38 -16.94
N VAL A 1071 11.13 4.38 -17.54
CA VAL A 1071 10.59 4.30 -18.90
C VAL A 1071 11.51 4.97 -19.90
N ASN A 1072 11.43 4.58 -21.17
CA ASN A 1072 12.33 5.10 -22.20
C ASN A 1072 11.98 6.52 -22.63
N ILE A 1073 13.00 7.31 -22.93
CA ILE A 1073 12.91 8.60 -23.62
C ILE A 1073 13.40 8.40 -25.04
N TYR A 1074 12.69 8.96 -26.02
CA TYR A 1074 13.06 9.00 -27.42
C TYR A 1074 13.11 10.44 -27.90
N SER A 1075 13.99 10.73 -28.86
CA SER A 1075 14.05 12.07 -29.44
C SER A 1075 14.54 12.05 -30.89
N SER A 1076 14.10 13.05 -31.67
CA SER A 1076 14.71 13.37 -32.97
C SER A 1076 16.16 13.86 -32.85
N GLY A 1077 16.60 14.23 -31.64
CA GLY A 1077 17.87 14.89 -31.41
C GLY A 1077 17.86 16.36 -31.85
N GLY A 1078 19.00 17.05 -31.70
CA GLY A 1078 19.11 18.50 -31.94
C GLY A 1078 18.47 19.34 -30.82
N GLY A 1079 18.34 20.66 -31.03
CA GLY A 1079 17.57 21.54 -30.14
C GLY A 1079 17.98 21.61 -28.67
N GLY A 1080 19.20 21.20 -28.31
CA GLY A 1080 19.63 21.11 -26.92
C GLY A 1080 19.07 19.90 -26.14
N ALA A 1081 18.46 18.92 -26.82
CA ALA A 1081 17.89 17.71 -26.21
C ALA A 1081 18.93 16.85 -25.45
N ASP A 1082 20.24 17.14 -25.57
CA ASP A 1082 21.28 16.48 -24.78
C ASP A 1082 21.07 16.61 -23.26
N VAL A 1083 20.34 17.64 -22.79
CA VAL A 1083 20.04 17.83 -21.36
C VAL A 1083 19.11 16.76 -20.78
N ILE A 1084 18.34 16.06 -21.62
CA ILE A 1084 17.47 14.92 -21.23
C ILE A 1084 18.06 13.56 -21.64
N ARG A 1085 19.34 13.51 -22.01
CA ARG A 1085 20.04 12.27 -22.35
C ARG A 1085 20.46 11.51 -21.08
N GLY A 1086 20.38 10.18 -21.10
CA GLY A 1086 20.72 9.34 -19.94
C GLY A 1086 19.51 9.10 -19.02
N ASN A 1087 19.75 8.82 -17.74
CA ASN A 1087 18.68 8.60 -16.75
C ASN A 1087 18.32 9.91 -16.04
N VAL A 1088 17.17 10.48 -16.36
CA VAL A 1088 16.70 11.77 -15.83
C VAL A 1088 15.41 11.61 -15.03
N GLU A 1089 15.06 12.62 -14.25
CA GLU A 1089 13.75 12.72 -13.61
C GLU A 1089 12.71 13.22 -14.61
N ASN A 1090 11.46 12.75 -14.52
CA ASN A 1090 10.40 13.19 -15.43
C ASN A 1090 10.18 14.73 -15.45
N THR A 1091 10.48 15.43 -14.36
CA THR A 1091 10.43 16.90 -14.30
C THR A 1091 11.47 17.57 -15.20
N GLN A 1092 12.62 16.92 -15.43
CA GLN A 1092 13.67 17.46 -16.31
C GLN A 1092 13.21 17.46 -17.77
N ILE A 1093 12.29 16.55 -18.14
CA ILE A 1093 11.65 16.57 -19.46
C ILE A 1093 10.78 17.82 -19.57
N GLY A 1094 9.93 18.10 -18.57
CA GLY A 1094 9.15 19.34 -18.55
C GLY A 1094 10.00 20.60 -18.55
N GLU A 1095 11.13 20.59 -17.84
CA GLU A 1095 12.12 21.66 -17.86
C GLU A 1095 12.75 21.87 -19.25
N PHE A 1096 12.99 20.79 -20.00
CA PHE A 1096 13.45 20.88 -21.38
C PHE A 1096 12.37 21.44 -22.32
N LEU A 1097 11.12 20.99 -22.20
CA LEU A 1097 10.02 21.44 -23.07
C LEU A 1097 9.84 22.96 -22.97
N ARG A 1098 9.84 23.52 -21.74
CA ARG A 1098 9.76 24.98 -21.53
C ARG A 1098 11.02 25.71 -21.99
N ALA A 1099 12.21 25.17 -21.76
CA ALA A 1099 13.46 25.80 -22.15
C ALA A 1099 13.63 25.87 -23.68
N TYR A 1100 13.22 24.82 -24.41
CA TYR A 1100 13.31 24.76 -25.87
C TYR A 1100 12.52 25.89 -26.55
N LEU A 1101 11.35 26.24 -26.00
CA LEU A 1101 10.50 27.32 -26.49
C LEU A 1101 10.77 28.68 -25.81
N ASN A 1102 11.69 28.72 -24.84
CA ASN A 1102 11.99 29.88 -23.99
C ASN A 1102 10.77 30.40 -23.22
N LEU A 1103 10.11 29.52 -22.46
CA LEU A 1103 8.83 29.77 -21.77
C LEU A 1103 8.93 29.80 -20.24
N ASP A 1104 10.15 29.85 -19.69
CA ASP A 1104 10.35 29.79 -18.24
C ASP A 1104 9.63 30.92 -17.48
N ASP A 1105 9.68 32.15 -18.01
CA ASP A 1105 9.04 33.31 -17.40
C ASP A 1105 7.51 33.20 -17.51
N GLU A 1106 6.99 32.83 -18.68
CA GLU A 1106 5.55 32.67 -18.93
C GLU A 1106 4.92 31.59 -18.04
N VAL A 1107 5.61 30.47 -17.79
CA VAL A 1107 5.13 29.40 -16.89
C VAL A 1107 4.95 29.93 -15.46
N GLU A 1108 5.89 30.72 -14.96
CA GLU A 1108 5.83 31.25 -13.59
C GLU A 1108 4.76 32.37 -13.48
N GLU A 1109 4.62 33.22 -14.50
CA GLU A 1109 3.54 34.22 -14.57
C GLU A 1109 2.15 33.57 -14.58
N ILE A 1110 1.95 32.54 -15.42
CA ILE A 1110 0.70 31.78 -15.47
C ILE A 1110 0.42 31.10 -14.13
N THR A 1111 1.45 30.49 -13.52
CA THR A 1111 1.32 29.87 -12.19
C THR A 1111 0.79 30.87 -11.16
N GLN A 1112 1.27 32.12 -11.19
CA GLN A 1112 0.79 33.15 -10.30
C GLN A 1112 -0.67 33.53 -10.59
N GLU A 1113 -1.00 33.77 -11.86
CA GLU A 1113 -2.36 34.13 -12.29
C GLU A 1113 -3.39 33.05 -11.91
N LEU A 1114 -3.05 31.77 -12.10
CA LEU A 1114 -3.88 30.64 -11.69
C LEU A 1114 -4.11 30.62 -10.18
N ARG A 1115 -3.08 30.87 -9.37
CA ARG A 1115 -3.20 30.92 -7.90
C ARG A 1115 -4.12 32.06 -7.44
N GLU A 1116 -4.00 33.22 -8.08
CA GLU A 1116 -4.85 34.38 -7.83
C GLU A 1116 -6.29 34.11 -8.27
N GLY A 1117 -6.49 33.62 -9.50
CA GLY A 1117 -7.80 33.37 -10.10
C GLY A 1117 -8.59 32.23 -9.44
N LEU A 1118 -7.92 31.16 -9.01
CA LEU A 1118 -8.54 30.06 -8.24
C LEU A 1118 -8.63 30.37 -6.74
N GLY A 1119 -8.06 31.49 -6.28
CA GLY A 1119 -8.13 31.94 -4.89
C GLY A 1119 -7.38 31.03 -3.91
N ARG A 1120 -6.21 30.50 -4.32
CA ARG A 1120 -5.38 29.54 -3.58
C ARG A 1120 -3.94 30.06 -3.40
N GLU A 1121 -3.78 31.20 -2.72
CA GLU A 1121 -2.46 31.67 -2.26
C GLU A 1121 -2.00 30.92 -0.99
N LYS A 1122 -0.67 30.79 -0.81
CA LYS A 1122 -0.08 30.24 0.43
C LYS A 1122 -0.56 31.03 1.65
N GLY A 1123 -1.35 30.39 2.50
CA GLY A 1123 -1.76 30.93 3.79
C GLY A 1123 -3.18 31.47 3.88
N VAL A 1124 -3.99 31.40 2.82
CA VAL A 1124 -5.41 31.77 2.87
C VAL A 1124 -6.28 30.53 3.00
N LYS A 1125 -6.77 30.26 4.23
CA LYS A 1125 -7.95 29.41 4.41
C LYS A 1125 -9.12 30.12 3.75
N LYS A 1126 -9.61 29.61 2.62
CA LYS A 1126 -10.88 30.06 2.06
C LYS A 1126 -11.98 29.17 2.62
N ASP A 1127 -12.75 29.75 3.53
CA ASP A 1127 -14.02 29.21 4.01
C ASP A 1127 -14.97 29.01 2.82
N TRP A 1128 -15.56 27.83 2.72
CA TRP A 1128 -16.67 27.60 1.81
C TRP A 1128 -17.93 28.27 2.37
N VAL A 1129 -18.58 29.06 1.51
CA VAL A 1129 -19.66 30.01 1.77
C VAL A 1129 -20.88 29.40 2.46
N ASP A 1130 -21.38 30.14 3.46
CA ASP A 1130 -22.64 29.95 4.19
C ASP A 1130 -23.89 29.96 3.30
N VAL A 1131 -24.80 29.03 3.61
CA VAL A 1131 -26.26 29.18 3.44
C VAL A 1131 -26.82 29.50 4.85
N PRO A 1132 -27.81 30.41 5.01
CA PRO A 1132 -27.92 31.30 6.18
C PRO A 1132 -28.22 30.67 7.55
N ALA A 1133 -27.75 31.40 8.57
CA ALA A 1133 -27.72 31.13 10.01
C ALA A 1133 -29.04 30.73 10.70
N VAL A 1134 -28.92 29.70 11.57
CA VAL A 1134 -29.81 29.39 12.72
C VAL A 1134 -28.99 29.36 14.03
N THR A 1135 -27.83 30.04 14.05
CA THR A 1135 -26.88 29.99 15.17
C THR A 1135 -27.28 30.87 16.36
N ASP A 1136 -28.12 31.89 16.17
CA ASP A 1136 -28.40 32.88 17.23
C ASP A 1136 -29.47 32.46 18.26
N ILE A 1137 -30.04 31.25 18.16
CA ILE A 1137 -31.06 30.77 19.12
C ILE A 1137 -30.52 29.67 20.06
N LEU A 1138 -29.36 29.06 19.78
CA LEU A 1138 -28.92 27.84 20.47
C LEU A 1138 -27.79 28.00 21.48
N GLU A 1139 -27.25 29.20 21.69
CA GLU A 1139 -26.18 29.45 22.69
C GLU A 1139 -26.64 29.34 24.16
N SER A 1140 -27.90 29.02 24.44
CA SER A 1140 -28.42 29.02 25.82
C SER A 1140 -28.59 27.65 26.49
N VAL A 1141 -28.24 26.53 25.86
CA VAL A 1141 -28.36 25.20 26.51
C VAL A 1141 -27.17 24.30 26.18
N HIS A 1142 -26.17 24.30 27.06
CA HIS A 1142 -24.97 23.47 26.99
C HIS A 1142 -25.24 22.05 27.55
N PRO A 1143 -25.22 20.96 26.75
CA PRO A 1143 -25.52 19.59 27.22
C PRO A 1143 -24.27 18.68 27.37
N LEU A 1144 -23.07 19.24 27.50
CA LEU A 1144 -21.81 18.47 27.50
C LEU A 1144 -21.43 17.79 28.84
N GLU A 1145 -22.22 17.89 29.90
CA GLU A 1145 -21.96 17.14 31.15
C GLU A 1145 -22.61 15.75 31.20
N TRP A 1146 -23.42 15.37 30.20
CA TRP A 1146 -24.24 14.15 30.27
C TRP A 1146 -23.56 12.87 29.74
N PHE A 1147 -22.47 12.99 28.97
CA PHE A 1147 -21.88 11.87 28.23
C PHE A 1147 -20.86 11.00 29.01
N ARG A 1148 -20.36 11.45 30.17
CA ARG A 1148 -19.35 10.69 30.94
C ARG A 1148 -19.88 9.38 31.56
N GLU A 1149 -21.19 9.20 31.65
CA GLU A 1149 -21.78 8.02 32.31
C GLU A 1149 -22.22 6.92 31.33
N VAL A 1150 -22.11 7.11 30.00
CA VAL A 1150 -22.83 6.30 29.01
C VAL A 1150 -21.99 5.18 28.34
N GLN A 1151 -20.72 4.99 28.72
CA GLN A 1151 -19.87 3.93 28.13
C GLN A 1151 -19.09 3.07 29.15
N VAL A 1152 -19.47 3.10 30.44
CA VAL A 1152 -19.02 2.11 31.43
C VAL A 1152 -19.97 0.92 31.46
#